data_AF-A0A8T4E8V7-F1
#
_entry.id   AF-A0A8T4E8V7-F1
#
_cell.length_a   1.000
_cell.length_b   1.000
_cell.length_c   1.000
_cell.angle_alpha   90.00
_cell.angle_beta   90.00
_cell.angle_gamma   90.00
#
_symmetry.space_group_name_H-M   'P 1'
#
loop_
_entity.id
_entity.type
_entity.pdbx_description
1 polymer ?
#
loop_
_entity_poly.entity_id
_entity_poly.type
_entity_poly.pdbx_seq_one_letter_code
_entity_poly.pdbx_strand_id
1 'polypeptide(L)'
;MKRVLPMILIPIFLVTMFIVPQALVGTSENLTLQDLAAPAQVSRDARIAVYDEDNVTVPTESAAENLTNHISALVTLLENAGHEVTELTTADILNHELSVADYDIFVMVNNVPRENIGTLVKDYWLGGGALLSFNSAMSYLWYQEIIYPGVTGDPRYIAWDYRPFDTQNVTVRHSTMKDYHINDTVIENAGNWAIAAKSIFSGSDIVDDYIFMLANLTEPNFVSAFSVENSYRGGRIVQLPGDGQSFTTSIRSIIFDSVDWLVPRPKGRILFDLAHSPRNPIDSWDKDNGYSLYWVAANGFTHLRNYLVNHTYVVDKLYPTTGDAYTSAVLAKYEMLIVAWPDLNFTDTEITTLTNWVTNGGTLLVLGDRTGLGGNGYIWLNELLADYDISLGTTDVMTYVTATPVTHYTTEGTTSLEVGYRNYLSVIGDGFDIWEISGNPVVAGQEYGQGRVILSGDMNIFDNTQLMNNDNERFLLNVANWFTAGSDADLLLFTDYTPLTDDFGYHAPVTLAANELGLSYYLTMTRTAFLDILDAQSWDLVVVDIPNSGPNTALLDALYSYVDSGRKLLMCNYDVDFYPTHPLWSKIGIEYSSDITTADRFFVWDEMHEIFNEPFDYGLTYFNATLSFGDDGDLLTVTGGSVALAGYAVNETADNALIVLNSAGTVLYNGFLFDMMAGDIDDSTYEDRFELWTNELAFMVTTGGGTTLPFDLLTLAIIGGVALVLIIIIVLVVRRRSSTPAPKPKKKSTKKK
;
A
#
# COMPACT_ATOMS: atom_id res chain seq x y z
N MET A 1 3.71 24.37 43.80
CA MET A 1 3.03 23.25 44.47
C MET A 1 3.75 21.97 44.10
N LYS A 2 4.25 21.20 45.08
CA LYS A 2 4.76 19.82 44.95
C LYS A 2 4.32 19.08 46.24
N ARG A 3 4.09 17.76 46.17
CA ARG A 3 3.70 16.84 47.29
C ARG A 3 2.21 16.75 47.69
N VAL A 4 1.34 16.29 46.79
CA VAL A 4 0.02 15.67 47.18
C VAL A 4 -0.30 14.41 46.35
N LEU A 5 0.09 14.37 45.07
CA LEU A 5 -0.29 13.31 44.12
C LEU A 5 0.12 11.85 44.49
N PRO A 6 1.29 11.55 45.12
CA PRO A 6 1.73 10.16 45.32
C PRO A 6 0.97 9.31 46.35
N MET A 7 -0.05 9.84 47.02
CA MET A 7 -0.71 9.16 48.16
C MET A 7 -2.11 8.59 47.87
N ILE A 8 -2.65 8.76 46.65
CA ILE A 8 -4.02 8.35 46.30
C ILE A 8 -4.07 7.14 45.36
N LEU A 9 -2.99 6.82 44.63
CA LEU A 9 -2.97 5.74 43.64
C LEU A 9 -2.85 4.32 44.26
N ILE A 10 -2.14 4.18 45.38
CA ILE A 10 -1.83 2.88 46.00
C ILE A 10 -3.08 2.10 46.46
N PRO A 11 -4.14 2.70 47.04
CA PRO A 11 -5.33 1.95 47.45
C PRO A 11 -6.23 1.50 46.31
N ILE A 12 -6.20 2.18 45.16
CA ILE A 12 -7.03 1.83 43.98
C ILE A 12 -6.45 0.59 43.29
N PHE A 13 -5.11 0.52 43.20
CA PHE A 13 -4.36 -0.61 42.63
C PHE A 13 -4.57 -1.95 43.37
N LEU A 14 -4.96 -1.92 44.65
CA LEU A 14 -5.07 -3.11 45.50
C LEU A 14 -6.48 -3.72 45.56
N VAL A 15 -7.51 -3.05 45.01
CA VAL A 15 -8.91 -3.51 45.09
C VAL A 15 -9.36 -4.25 43.83
N THR A 16 -8.70 -4.04 42.69
CA THR A 16 -8.99 -4.72 41.42
C THR A 16 -8.39 -6.13 41.31
N MET A 17 -7.41 -6.49 42.15
CA MET A 17 -6.68 -7.78 42.10
C MET A 17 -7.50 -9.05 42.49
N PHE A 18 -8.83 -9.01 42.59
CA PHE A 18 -9.60 -10.05 43.31
C PHE A 18 -10.93 -10.54 42.68
N ILE A 19 -11.12 -10.54 41.36
CA ILE A 19 -12.25 -11.25 40.72
C ILE A 19 -11.84 -12.01 39.42
N VAL A 20 -11.81 -13.34 39.51
CA VAL A 20 -11.68 -14.39 38.45
C VAL A 20 -12.40 -15.65 39.05
N PRO A 21 -13.10 -16.60 38.35
CA PRO A 21 -12.94 -17.15 36.98
C PRO A 21 -14.31 -17.39 36.22
N GLN A 22 -14.57 -18.23 35.18
CA GLN A 22 -13.80 -19.21 34.38
C GLN A 22 -14.51 -19.61 33.04
N ALA A 23 -13.72 -19.92 31.99
CA ALA A 23 -13.87 -20.95 30.91
C ALA A 23 -15.14 -21.10 30.02
N LEU A 24 -14.94 -21.21 28.68
CA LEU A 24 -15.00 -22.46 27.84
C LEU A 24 -14.62 -22.10 26.35
N VAL A 25 -13.55 -22.63 25.73
CA VAL A 25 -13.39 -23.88 24.91
C VAL A 25 -13.92 -23.84 23.45
N GLY A 26 -12.99 -23.99 22.48
CA GLY A 26 -13.19 -24.49 21.10
C GLY A 26 -13.35 -23.42 20.01
N THR A 27 -12.91 -23.59 18.74
CA THR A 27 -12.13 -24.66 18.05
C THR A 27 -11.49 -24.07 16.77
N SER A 28 -10.51 -24.77 16.19
CA SER A 28 -9.81 -24.45 14.93
C SER A 28 -10.71 -24.02 13.76
N GLU A 29 -10.37 -22.90 13.13
CA GLU A 29 -10.76 -22.58 11.74
C GLU A 29 -9.49 -22.21 10.94
N ASN A 30 -9.54 -22.39 9.61
CA ASN A 30 -8.38 -22.13 8.75
C ASN A 30 -8.31 -20.62 8.48
N LEU A 31 -7.10 -20.06 8.47
CA LEU A 31 -6.87 -18.72 7.93
C LEU A 31 -7.44 -18.63 6.51
N THR A 32 -8.31 -17.66 6.27
CA THR A 32 -8.83 -17.32 4.94
C THR A 32 -8.13 -16.06 4.43
N LEU A 33 -8.35 -15.67 3.17
CA LEU A 33 -7.77 -14.42 2.63
C LEU A 33 -8.25 -13.15 3.37
N GLN A 34 -9.27 -13.23 4.23
CA GLN A 34 -9.63 -12.13 5.15
C GLN A 34 -8.54 -11.83 6.17
N ASP A 35 -7.77 -12.83 6.60
CA ASP A 35 -6.79 -12.73 7.69
C ASP A 35 -5.42 -12.19 7.22
N LEU A 36 -5.42 -11.44 6.11
CA LEU A 36 -4.25 -10.80 5.49
C LEU A 36 -4.51 -9.33 5.11
N ALA A 37 -5.71 -8.83 5.42
CA ALA A 37 -6.13 -7.45 5.19
C ALA A 37 -5.52 -6.51 6.26
N ALA A 38 -4.22 -6.21 6.18
CA ALA A 38 -3.58 -5.28 7.11
C ALA A 38 -4.18 -3.86 6.95
N PRO A 39 -4.84 -3.31 7.98
CA PRO A 39 -5.33 -1.94 7.97
C PRO A 39 -4.16 -0.95 8.16
N ALA A 40 -4.35 0.35 7.94
CA ALA A 40 -3.32 1.39 8.16
C ALA A 40 -3.52 2.19 9.47
N GLN A 41 -2.49 2.35 10.33
CA GLN A 41 -2.49 3.29 11.48
C GLN A 41 -1.56 4.50 11.28
N VAL A 42 -0.53 4.39 10.43
CA VAL A 42 0.36 5.51 10.12
C VAL A 42 -0.49 6.53 9.38
N SER A 43 -1.09 7.44 10.15
CA SER A 43 -2.01 8.43 9.62
C SER A 43 -1.23 9.34 8.68
N ARG A 44 -1.77 9.48 7.47
CA ARG A 44 -1.20 10.29 6.40
C ARG A 44 -2.28 11.27 5.96
N ASP A 45 -1.86 12.46 5.57
CA ASP A 45 -2.75 13.43 4.95
C ASP A 45 -3.28 12.84 3.63
N ALA A 46 -4.48 12.28 3.67
CA ALA A 46 -5.14 11.67 2.51
C ALA A 46 -5.46 12.73 1.44
N ARG A 47 -5.32 12.36 0.17
CA ARG A 47 -5.69 13.18 -0.98
C ARG A 47 -7.06 12.73 -1.47
N ILE A 48 -8.08 13.54 -1.20
CA ILE A 48 -9.49 13.13 -1.29
C ILE A 48 -10.19 13.92 -2.38
N ALA A 49 -10.69 13.21 -3.40
CA ALA A 49 -11.61 13.77 -4.38
C ALA A 49 -13.06 13.60 -3.90
N VAL A 50 -13.83 14.68 -3.81
CA VAL A 50 -15.25 14.66 -3.45
C VAL A 50 -16.08 15.01 -4.67
N TYR A 51 -17.04 14.16 -5.04
CA TYR A 51 -17.87 14.37 -6.22
C TYR A 51 -18.89 15.50 -5.99
N ASP A 52 -18.71 16.61 -6.70
CA ASP A 52 -19.58 17.79 -6.70
C ASP A 52 -20.51 17.77 -7.92
N GLU A 53 -21.81 17.56 -7.69
CA GLU A 53 -22.78 17.44 -8.77
C GLU A 53 -24.17 17.97 -8.37
N ASP A 54 -24.43 19.22 -8.74
CA ASP A 54 -25.71 19.91 -8.55
C ASP A 54 -26.90 19.24 -9.25
N ASN A 55 -26.68 18.46 -10.32
CA ASN A 55 -27.76 17.84 -11.09
C ASN A 55 -28.35 16.60 -10.39
N VAL A 56 -29.08 16.75 -9.30
CA VAL A 56 -29.66 15.65 -8.50
C VAL A 56 -30.76 14.80 -9.19
N THR A 57 -30.86 14.83 -10.53
CA THR A 57 -31.63 13.83 -11.29
C THR A 57 -31.01 12.43 -11.18
N VAL A 58 -31.85 11.40 -11.02
CA VAL A 58 -31.42 10.00 -10.95
C VAL A 58 -31.01 9.50 -12.35
N PRO A 59 -29.82 8.91 -12.53
CA PRO A 59 -29.42 8.24 -13.78
C PRO A 59 -30.36 7.09 -14.18
N THR A 60 -30.45 6.76 -15.46
CA THR A 60 -31.38 5.74 -15.99
C THR A 60 -31.11 4.34 -15.44
N GLU A 61 -29.84 4.05 -15.15
CA GLU A 61 -29.35 2.76 -14.63
C GLU A 61 -29.50 2.64 -13.11
N SER A 62 -29.76 3.76 -12.44
CA SER A 62 -29.87 3.87 -10.98
C SER A 62 -31.32 3.76 -10.51
N ALA A 63 -31.55 2.99 -9.45
CA ALA A 63 -32.82 2.95 -8.73
C ALA A 63 -32.82 3.84 -7.46
N ALA A 64 -31.85 4.76 -7.32
CA ALA A 64 -31.76 5.67 -6.19
C ALA A 64 -32.94 6.67 -6.12
N GLU A 65 -33.14 7.25 -4.94
CA GLU A 65 -34.12 8.30 -4.68
C GLU A 65 -33.51 9.41 -3.83
N ASN A 66 -34.08 10.62 -3.90
CA ASN A 66 -33.73 11.76 -3.03
C ASN A 66 -32.22 12.08 -3.01
N LEU A 67 -31.59 12.08 -4.20
CA LEU A 67 -30.20 12.49 -4.36
C LEU A 67 -30.01 13.94 -3.88
N THR A 68 -28.85 14.21 -3.27
CA THR A 68 -28.45 15.53 -2.78
C THR A 68 -27.03 15.85 -3.23
N ASN A 69 -26.60 17.11 -3.03
CA ASN A 69 -25.20 17.53 -3.22
C ASN A 69 -24.69 18.21 -1.93
N HIS A 70 -24.94 17.60 -0.76
CA HIS A 70 -24.61 18.20 0.54
C HIS A 70 -23.15 17.90 0.96
N ILE A 71 -22.19 18.24 0.10
CA ILE A 71 -20.77 17.89 0.32
C ILE A 71 -20.08 18.77 1.37
N SER A 72 -20.52 20.04 1.54
CA SER A 72 -19.75 21.05 2.28
C SER A 72 -19.47 20.69 3.75
N ALA A 73 -20.38 19.97 4.42
CA ALA A 73 -20.16 19.56 5.81
C ALA A 73 -19.10 18.44 5.91
N LEU A 74 -18.94 17.63 4.87
CA LEU A 74 -17.90 16.60 4.79
C LEU A 74 -16.55 17.21 4.40
N VAL A 75 -16.52 18.07 3.37
CA VAL A 75 -15.30 18.78 2.95
C VAL A 75 -14.70 19.53 4.15
N THR A 76 -15.49 20.35 4.83
CA THR A 76 -15.05 21.02 6.06
C THR A 76 -14.65 20.04 7.18
N LEU A 77 -15.25 18.85 7.29
CA LEU A 77 -14.86 17.87 8.31
C LEU A 77 -13.45 17.33 8.03
N LEU A 78 -13.18 16.97 6.78
CA LEU A 78 -11.93 16.35 6.32
C LEU A 78 -10.77 17.36 6.26
N GLU A 79 -11.01 18.57 5.75
CA GLU A 79 -10.02 19.66 5.79
C GLU A 79 -9.58 20.01 7.22
N ASN A 80 -10.52 19.97 8.20
CA ASN A 80 -10.20 20.23 9.60
C ASN A 80 -9.44 19.06 10.27
N ALA A 81 -9.41 17.88 9.66
CA ALA A 81 -8.58 16.75 10.10
C ALA A 81 -7.15 16.80 9.52
N GLY A 82 -6.90 17.60 8.48
CA GLY A 82 -5.59 17.80 7.85
C GLY A 82 -5.50 17.33 6.40
N HIS A 83 -6.49 16.58 5.93
CA HIS A 83 -6.50 15.99 4.58
C HIS A 83 -6.58 17.04 3.47
N GLU A 84 -5.99 16.73 2.32
CA GLU A 84 -6.11 17.52 1.09
C GLU A 84 -7.42 17.15 0.39
N VAL A 85 -8.37 18.08 0.28
CA VAL A 85 -9.70 17.83 -0.30
C VAL A 85 -9.90 18.65 -1.57
N THR A 86 -10.25 17.98 -2.66
CA THR A 86 -10.62 18.61 -3.94
C THR A 86 -12.04 18.23 -4.33
N GLU A 87 -12.88 19.23 -4.62
CA GLU A 87 -14.20 19.02 -5.19
C GLU A 87 -14.06 18.80 -6.71
N LEU A 88 -14.52 17.64 -7.23
CA LEU A 88 -14.47 17.30 -8.65
C LEU A 88 -15.87 17.22 -9.25
N THR A 89 -16.09 17.96 -10.33
CA THR A 89 -17.35 17.92 -11.08
C THR A 89 -17.36 16.81 -12.14
N THR A 90 -18.53 16.54 -12.71
CA THR A 90 -18.67 15.70 -13.91
C THR A 90 -17.76 16.17 -15.07
N ALA A 91 -17.45 17.46 -15.19
CA ALA A 91 -16.57 17.96 -16.25
C ALA A 91 -15.10 17.60 -16.01
N ASP A 92 -14.65 17.67 -14.75
CA ASP A 92 -13.25 17.41 -14.38
C ASP A 92 -12.94 15.90 -14.47
N ILE A 93 -13.91 15.05 -14.09
CA ILE A 93 -13.81 13.60 -14.29
C ILE A 93 -13.79 13.24 -15.80
N LEU A 94 -14.57 13.92 -16.65
CA LEU A 94 -14.49 13.77 -18.12
C LEU A 94 -13.14 14.24 -18.71
N ASN A 95 -12.44 15.15 -18.03
CA ASN A 95 -11.08 15.58 -18.40
C ASN A 95 -10.00 14.62 -17.86
N HIS A 96 -10.39 13.49 -17.27
CA HIS A 96 -9.51 12.48 -16.67
C HIS A 96 -8.69 12.99 -15.47
N GLU A 97 -9.23 13.95 -14.70
CA GLU A 97 -8.56 14.49 -13.52
C GLU A 97 -8.61 13.53 -12.31
N LEU A 98 -9.55 12.57 -12.28
CA LEU A 98 -9.61 11.54 -11.26
C LEU A 98 -8.64 10.38 -11.58
N SER A 99 -7.48 10.36 -10.92
CA SER A 99 -6.42 9.35 -11.04
C SER A 99 -5.96 8.86 -9.67
N VAL A 100 -5.41 7.63 -9.56
CA VAL A 100 -4.83 7.12 -8.30
C VAL A 100 -3.50 7.80 -7.97
N ALA A 101 -2.82 8.32 -8.99
CA ALA A 101 -1.66 9.20 -8.88
C ALA A 101 -1.97 10.55 -8.20
N ASP A 102 -3.18 11.08 -8.30
CA ASP A 102 -3.59 12.35 -7.68
C ASP A 102 -4.43 12.18 -6.42
N TYR A 103 -5.29 11.15 -6.36
CA TYR A 103 -6.23 10.93 -5.25
C TYR A 103 -6.18 9.53 -4.67
N ASP A 104 -6.15 9.46 -3.35
CA ASP A 104 -6.17 8.23 -2.56
C ASP A 104 -7.61 7.71 -2.37
N ILE A 105 -8.58 8.62 -2.24
CA ILE A 105 -9.99 8.29 -2.01
C ILE A 105 -10.88 9.14 -2.91
N PHE A 106 -11.88 8.51 -3.56
CA PHE A 106 -13.00 9.19 -4.20
C PHE A 106 -14.29 9.06 -3.37
N VAL A 107 -14.99 10.17 -3.16
CA VAL A 107 -16.11 10.26 -2.22
C VAL A 107 -17.41 10.65 -2.90
N MET A 108 -18.47 9.87 -2.66
CA MET A 108 -19.82 10.08 -3.21
C MET A 108 -20.84 10.28 -2.07
N VAL A 109 -21.33 11.51 -1.90
CA VAL A 109 -22.16 11.92 -0.75
C VAL A 109 -23.64 11.99 -1.13
N ASN A 110 -24.35 10.86 -1.03
CA ASN A 110 -25.77 10.74 -1.42
C ASN A 110 -26.08 11.23 -2.85
N ASN A 111 -25.08 11.11 -3.71
CA ASN A 111 -25.15 11.36 -5.15
C ASN A 111 -24.71 10.09 -5.90
N VAL A 112 -24.84 10.12 -7.23
CA VAL A 112 -24.54 9.00 -8.13
C VAL A 112 -23.81 9.58 -9.35
N PRO A 113 -22.64 9.05 -9.76
CA PRO A 113 -21.94 9.46 -10.98
C PRO A 113 -22.85 9.45 -12.21
N ARG A 114 -22.68 10.44 -13.10
CA ARG A 114 -23.43 10.47 -14.37
C ARG A 114 -23.06 9.26 -15.24
N GLU A 115 -23.99 8.81 -16.08
CA GLU A 115 -23.81 7.69 -17.02
C GLU A 115 -22.51 7.83 -17.85
N ASN A 116 -22.19 9.06 -18.28
CA ASN A 116 -21.01 9.37 -19.09
C ASN A 116 -19.67 9.46 -18.32
N ILE A 117 -19.67 9.36 -16.99
CA ILE A 117 -18.46 9.23 -16.17
C ILE A 117 -18.41 7.93 -15.37
N GLY A 118 -19.46 7.11 -15.42
CA GLY A 118 -19.57 5.89 -14.61
C GLY A 118 -18.42 4.90 -14.82
N THR A 119 -17.93 4.76 -16.05
CA THR A 119 -16.75 3.92 -16.31
C THR A 119 -15.44 4.56 -15.86
N LEU A 120 -15.34 5.88 -15.78
CA LEU A 120 -14.11 6.58 -15.35
C LEU A 120 -13.93 6.51 -13.82
N VAL A 121 -15.01 6.65 -13.06
CA VAL A 121 -15.00 6.38 -11.62
C VAL A 121 -14.73 4.89 -11.34
N LYS A 122 -15.20 3.99 -12.21
CA LYS A 122 -14.88 2.55 -12.14
C LYS A 122 -13.43 2.26 -12.51
N ASP A 123 -12.85 2.96 -13.49
CA ASP A 123 -11.43 2.85 -13.87
C ASP A 123 -10.53 3.24 -12.69
N TYR A 124 -10.81 4.38 -12.04
CA TYR A 124 -10.12 4.81 -10.81
C TYR A 124 -10.15 3.73 -9.72
N TRP A 125 -11.32 3.17 -9.43
CA TRP A 125 -11.45 2.09 -8.44
C TRP A 125 -10.69 0.82 -8.87
N LEU A 126 -10.84 0.38 -10.12
CA LEU A 126 -10.16 -0.80 -10.66
C LEU A 126 -8.63 -0.64 -10.70
N GLY A 127 -8.12 0.59 -10.75
CA GLY A 127 -6.71 0.94 -10.61
C GLY A 127 -6.16 0.87 -9.18
N GLY A 128 -7.00 0.54 -8.19
CA GLY A 128 -6.63 0.47 -6.78
C GLY A 128 -7.03 1.70 -5.95
N GLY A 129 -7.74 2.67 -6.55
CA GLY A 129 -8.27 3.84 -5.86
C GLY A 129 -9.43 3.47 -4.93
N ALA A 130 -9.49 4.10 -3.76
CA ALA A 130 -10.44 3.73 -2.72
C ALA A 130 -11.76 4.52 -2.82
N LEU A 131 -12.88 3.92 -2.40
CA LEU A 131 -14.21 4.55 -2.48
C LEU A 131 -14.83 4.75 -1.09
N LEU A 132 -15.20 5.99 -0.77
CA LEU A 132 -16.07 6.30 0.36
C LEU A 132 -17.45 6.72 -0.14
N SER A 133 -18.50 6.00 0.25
CA SER A 133 -19.84 6.15 -0.31
C SER A 133 -20.88 6.37 0.79
N PHE A 134 -21.81 7.30 0.57
CA PHE A 134 -22.87 7.60 1.52
C PHE A 134 -24.26 7.40 0.91
N ASN A 135 -25.13 6.73 1.66
CA ASN A 135 -26.54 6.54 1.36
C ASN A 135 -26.79 6.08 -0.10
N SER A 136 -27.37 6.93 -0.95
CA SER A 136 -27.76 6.57 -2.32
C SER A 136 -26.60 6.20 -3.26
N ALA A 137 -25.35 6.53 -2.91
CA ALA A 137 -24.16 6.09 -3.65
C ALA A 137 -24.05 4.55 -3.75
N MET A 138 -24.70 3.82 -2.82
CA MET A 138 -24.93 2.37 -2.89
C MET A 138 -25.41 1.91 -4.28
N SER A 139 -26.29 2.69 -4.93
CA SER A 139 -26.83 2.38 -6.25
C SER A 139 -25.72 2.24 -7.30
N TYR A 140 -24.77 3.19 -7.32
CA TYR A 140 -23.63 3.19 -8.23
C TYR A 140 -22.77 1.93 -8.07
N LEU A 141 -22.47 1.57 -6.83
CA LEU A 141 -21.68 0.39 -6.50
C LEU A 141 -22.31 -0.90 -7.05
N TRP A 142 -23.64 -1.01 -7.02
CA TRP A 142 -24.37 -2.12 -7.63
C TRP A 142 -24.34 -2.09 -9.16
N TYR A 143 -24.86 -1.03 -9.81
CA TYR A 143 -25.06 -1.08 -11.26
C TYR A 143 -23.77 -1.05 -12.08
N GLN A 144 -22.65 -0.61 -11.49
CA GLN A 144 -21.31 -0.75 -12.07
C GLN A 144 -20.61 -2.08 -11.73
N GLU A 145 -21.27 -3.03 -11.07
CA GLU A 145 -20.69 -4.31 -10.65
C GLU A 145 -19.43 -4.18 -9.78
N ILE A 146 -19.33 -3.09 -9.00
CA ILE A 146 -18.17 -2.81 -8.14
C ILE A 146 -18.20 -3.76 -6.95
N ILE A 147 -19.29 -3.72 -6.18
CA ILE A 147 -19.45 -4.53 -4.96
C ILE A 147 -19.95 -5.96 -5.26
N TYR A 148 -20.66 -6.19 -6.38
CA TYR A 148 -21.06 -7.54 -6.78
C TYR A 148 -20.75 -7.78 -8.28
N PRO A 149 -19.56 -8.32 -8.60
CA PRO A 149 -19.15 -8.69 -9.95
C PRO A 149 -20.18 -9.58 -10.67
N GLY A 150 -20.54 -9.25 -11.91
CA GLY A 150 -21.45 -10.05 -12.74
C GLY A 150 -22.95 -9.90 -12.44
N VAL A 151 -23.35 -9.14 -11.41
CA VAL A 151 -24.75 -8.76 -11.17
C VAL A 151 -25.01 -7.40 -11.81
N THR A 152 -25.63 -7.42 -12.99
CA THR A 152 -25.89 -6.23 -13.81
C THR A 152 -27.11 -5.43 -13.35
N GLY A 153 -27.00 -4.09 -13.43
CA GLY A 153 -28.07 -3.16 -13.08
C GLY A 153 -28.25 -2.97 -11.57
N ASP A 154 -29.29 -2.22 -11.18
CA ASP A 154 -29.57 -1.91 -9.78
C ASP A 154 -30.64 -2.87 -9.18
N PRO A 155 -30.26 -3.79 -8.27
CA PRO A 155 -31.16 -4.78 -7.65
C PRO A 155 -31.90 -4.24 -6.40
N ARG A 156 -32.24 -2.95 -6.37
CA ARG A 156 -33.06 -2.36 -5.30
C ARG A 156 -34.37 -3.15 -5.10
N TYR A 157 -34.85 -3.17 -3.85
CA TYR A 157 -35.94 -4.01 -3.32
C TYR A 157 -35.61 -5.50 -3.20
N ILE A 158 -34.45 -5.96 -3.69
CA ILE A 158 -33.97 -7.34 -3.55
C ILE A 158 -32.69 -7.37 -2.71
N ALA A 159 -31.66 -6.64 -3.13
CA ALA A 159 -30.36 -6.62 -2.46
C ALA A 159 -30.21 -5.45 -1.48
N TRP A 160 -30.84 -4.31 -1.75
CA TRP A 160 -30.81 -3.11 -0.91
C TRP A 160 -32.12 -2.31 -1.04
N ASP A 161 -32.43 -1.44 -0.08
CA ASP A 161 -33.54 -0.47 -0.16
C ASP A 161 -33.29 0.68 0.83
N TYR A 162 -34.21 1.64 0.97
CA TYR A 162 -34.16 2.64 2.04
C TYR A 162 -35.04 2.22 3.24
N ARG A 163 -34.52 2.37 4.47
CA ARG A 163 -35.30 2.15 5.71
C ARG A 163 -35.18 3.31 6.69
N PRO A 164 -36.25 3.61 7.47
CA PRO A 164 -36.20 4.62 8.51
C PRO A 164 -35.45 4.10 9.75
N PHE A 165 -34.35 4.75 10.11
CA PHE A 165 -33.67 4.54 11.40
C PHE A 165 -32.81 5.76 11.80
N ASP A 166 -32.45 5.78 13.09
CA ASP A 166 -31.51 6.70 13.73
C ASP A 166 -30.47 5.96 14.60
N THR A 167 -30.65 4.66 14.82
CA THR A 167 -29.91 3.88 15.83
C THR A 167 -29.52 2.52 15.27
N GLN A 168 -28.23 2.19 15.33
CA GLN A 168 -27.64 0.96 14.80
C GLN A 168 -26.78 0.28 15.86
N ASN A 169 -26.53 -1.03 15.69
CA ASN A 169 -25.55 -1.75 16.49
C ASN A 169 -24.30 -2.07 15.67
N VAL A 170 -23.16 -1.95 16.34
CA VAL A 170 -21.86 -2.44 15.87
C VAL A 170 -21.85 -3.96 15.85
N THR A 171 -21.52 -4.55 14.70
CA THR A 171 -21.53 -6.01 14.51
C THR A 171 -20.15 -6.66 14.47
N VAL A 172 -19.07 -5.88 14.38
CA VAL A 172 -17.68 -6.35 14.26
C VAL A 172 -16.73 -5.28 14.82
N ARG A 173 -15.56 -5.70 15.30
CA ARG A 173 -14.44 -4.82 15.65
C ARG A 173 -13.61 -4.58 14.39
N HIS A 174 -13.36 -3.32 13.99
CA HIS A 174 -12.68 -3.02 12.73
C HIS A 174 -12.09 -1.61 12.70
N SER A 175 -11.00 -1.42 11.96
CA SER A 175 -10.19 -0.19 11.93
C SER A 175 -10.85 1.01 11.25
N THR A 176 -12.02 0.83 10.63
CA THR A 176 -12.91 1.90 10.16
C THR A 176 -13.81 2.48 11.26
N MET A 177 -13.68 1.98 12.49
CA MET A 177 -14.47 2.36 13.66
C MET A 177 -13.74 2.01 14.97
N LYS A 178 -12.51 2.52 15.11
CA LYS A 178 -11.54 2.23 16.18
C LYS A 178 -12.06 2.55 17.58
N ASP A 179 -12.95 3.54 17.71
CA ASP A 179 -13.60 3.90 18.99
C ASP A 179 -14.68 2.90 19.47
N TYR A 180 -15.05 1.87 18.69
CA TYR A 180 -16.26 1.07 18.91
C TYR A 180 -16.04 -0.43 19.13
N HIS A 181 -16.84 -0.99 20.05
CA HIS A 181 -16.90 -2.41 20.36
C HIS A 181 -18.19 -3.08 19.85
N ILE A 182 -18.16 -4.41 19.71
CA ILE A 182 -19.31 -5.19 19.27
C ILE A 182 -20.49 -5.01 20.26
N ASN A 183 -21.68 -4.73 19.72
CA ASN A 183 -22.91 -4.33 20.41
C ASN A 183 -22.98 -2.88 20.91
N ASP A 184 -21.97 -2.04 20.69
CA ASP A 184 -22.12 -0.61 20.91
C ASP A 184 -23.20 -0.01 20.01
N THR A 185 -23.78 1.09 20.46
CA THR A 185 -24.85 1.79 19.77
C THR A 185 -24.31 3.01 19.03
N VAL A 186 -24.40 2.97 17.71
CA VAL A 186 -24.12 4.13 16.84
C VAL A 186 -25.42 4.88 16.57
N ILE A 187 -25.35 6.21 16.64
CA ILE A 187 -26.49 7.11 16.41
C ILE A 187 -26.21 7.97 15.17
N GLU A 188 -27.12 7.92 14.21
CA GLU A 188 -27.21 8.82 13.06
C GLU A 188 -28.50 9.68 13.20
N ASN A 189 -28.61 10.75 12.42
CA ASN A 189 -29.83 11.50 12.26
C ASN A 189 -30.98 10.61 11.77
N ALA A 190 -32.18 10.83 12.30
CA ALA A 190 -33.38 10.11 11.87
C ALA A 190 -33.69 10.42 10.40
N GLY A 191 -33.49 9.43 9.53
CA GLY A 191 -33.67 9.53 8.09
C GLY A 191 -34.06 8.20 7.48
N ASN A 192 -34.27 8.19 6.16
CA ASN A 192 -34.57 6.99 5.39
C ASN A 192 -33.31 6.61 4.61
N TRP A 193 -32.50 5.72 5.17
CA TRP A 193 -31.14 5.46 4.70
C TRP A 193 -31.04 4.14 3.93
N ALA A 194 -30.16 4.10 2.94
CA ALA A 194 -29.84 2.94 2.14
C ALA A 194 -29.21 1.85 3.02
N ILE A 195 -29.74 0.64 2.89
CA ILE A 195 -29.31 -0.54 3.64
C ILE A 195 -29.22 -1.76 2.71
N ALA A 196 -28.14 -2.51 2.79
CA ALA A 196 -27.97 -3.76 2.06
C ALA A 196 -28.48 -4.96 2.89
N ALA A 197 -28.97 -6.00 2.23
CA ALA A 197 -29.38 -7.26 2.84
C ALA A 197 -28.19 -8.21 2.90
N LYS A 198 -27.65 -8.53 4.09
CA LYS A 198 -26.50 -9.44 4.25
C LYS A 198 -26.70 -10.80 3.56
N SER A 199 -27.94 -11.25 3.44
CA SER A 199 -28.30 -12.49 2.75
C SER A 199 -28.00 -12.52 1.25
N ILE A 200 -27.80 -11.37 0.58
CA ILE A 200 -27.50 -11.36 -0.86
C ILE A 200 -26.08 -11.86 -1.17
N PHE A 201 -25.15 -11.63 -0.25
CA PHE A 201 -23.75 -12.07 -0.33
C PHE A 201 -23.56 -13.50 0.20
N SER A 202 -24.58 -14.11 0.82
CA SER A 202 -24.43 -15.41 1.46
C SER A 202 -24.23 -16.54 0.44
N GLY A 203 -23.02 -17.12 0.41
CA GLY A 203 -22.66 -18.21 -0.50
C GLY A 203 -22.18 -17.75 -1.88
N SER A 204 -21.80 -16.48 -2.04
CA SER A 204 -20.98 -16.01 -3.16
C SER A 204 -19.50 -16.01 -2.78
N ASP A 205 -18.61 -16.25 -3.74
CA ASP A 205 -17.16 -16.29 -3.51
C ASP A 205 -16.59 -14.94 -2.99
N ILE A 206 -17.30 -13.83 -3.22
CA ILE A 206 -16.97 -12.50 -2.70
C ILE A 206 -17.42 -12.25 -1.26
N VAL A 207 -18.08 -13.21 -0.57
CA VAL A 207 -18.62 -12.95 0.79
C VAL A 207 -17.52 -12.63 1.80
N ASP A 208 -16.35 -13.20 1.55
CA ASP A 208 -15.15 -13.01 2.34
C ASP A 208 -14.47 -11.66 2.02
N ASP A 209 -14.89 -10.92 0.99
CA ASP A 209 -14.43 -9.52 0.80
C ASP A 209 -15.11 -8.55 1.79
N TYR A 210 -16.17 -8.95 2.52
CA TYR A 210 -17.07 -8.05 3.25
C TYR A 210 -16.93 -8.06 4.77
N ILE A 211 -16.79 -6.86 5.32
CA ILE A 211 -16.85 -6.62 6.76
C ILE A 211 -18.10 -5.78 7.07
N PHE A 212 -19.10 -6.43 7.66
CA PHE A 212 -20.39 -5.82 7.99
C PHE A 212 -20.31 -5.06 9.32
N MET A 213 -20.26 -3.73 9.23
CA MET A 213 -19.92 -2.84 10.34
C MET A 213 -21.11 -2.49 11.24
N LEU A 214 -22.20 -1.99 10.64
CA LEU A 214 -23.37 -1.48 11.36
C LEU A 214 -24.67 -2.12 10.88
N ALA A 215 -25.33 -2.88 11.75
CA ALA A 215 -26.63 -3.51 11.49
C ALA A 215 -27.80 -2.76 12.13
N ASN A 216 -28.99 -2.84 11.51
CA ASN A 216 -30.20 -2.30 12.08
C ASN A 216 -30.61 -3.05 13.36
N LEU A 217 -30.87 -2.32 14.44
CA LEU A 217 -31.26 -2.86 15.76
C LEU A 217 -32.46 -3.83 15.72
N THR A 218 -33.45 -3.54 14.86
CA THR A 218 -34.70 -4.29 14.78
C THR A 218 -34.74 -5.32 13.64
N GLU A 219 -33.88 -5.15 12.63
CA GLU A 219 -33.77 -6.05 11.49
C GLU A 219 -32.28 -6.38 11.18
N PRO A 220 -31.58 -7.18 12.02
CA PRO A 220 -30.12 -7.34 11.96
C PRO A 220 -29.55 -7.96 10.66
N ASN A 221 -30.40 -8.50 9.78
CA ASN A 221 -29.99 -8.96 8.46
C ASN A 221 -29.77 -7.79 7.47
N PHE A 222 -30.14 -6.57 7.84
CA PHE A 222 -29.92 -5.38 7.05
C PHE A 222 -28.82 -4.51 7.65
N VAL A 223 -27.82 -4.21 6.82
CA VAL A 223 -26.62 -3.47 7.16
C VAL A 223 -26.68 -2.09 6.54
N SER A 224 -26.35 -1.10 7.36
CA SER A 224 -26.33 0.33 7.02
C SER A 224 -24.93 0.87 6.77
N ALA A 225 -23.91 0.12 7.20
CA ALA A 225 -22.54 0.36 6.86
C ALA A 225 -21.77 -0.96 6.72
N PHE A 226 -20.86 -1.00 5.75
CA PHE A 226 -19.93 -2.09 5.52
C PHE A 226 -18.64 -1.56 4.88
N SER A 227 -17.54 -2.27 5.09
CA SER A 227 -16.32 -2.14 4.30
C SER A 227 -16.16 -3.34 3.36
N VAL A 228 -15.42 -3.13 2.27
CA VAL A 228 -15.03 -4.18 1.32
C VAL A 228 -13.52 -4.08 1.08
N GLU A 229 -12.81 -5.17 1.30
CA GLU A 229 -11.41 -5.36 0.92
C GLU A 229 -11.38 -6.48 -0.12
N ASN A 230 -11.16 -6.12 -1.39
CA ASN A 230 -11.41 -7.05 -2.49
C ASN A 230 -10.20 -7.97 -2.73
N SER A 231 -10.36 -9.28 -2.60
CA SER A 231 -9.30 -10.27 -2.77
C SER A 231 -8.93 -10.56 -4.25
N TYR A 232 -9.37 -9.74 -5.20
CA TYR A 232 -9.21 -10.00 -6.64
C TYR A 232 -9.05 -8.76 -7.54
N ARG A 233 -9.73 -7.63 -7.26
CA ARG A 233 -9.68 -6.43 -8.11
C ARG A 233 -10.09 -5.14 -7.40
N GLY A 234 -9.39 -4.06 -7.75
CA GLY A 234 -9.74 -2.69 -7.36
C GLY A 234 -9.42 -2.36 -5.90
N GLY A 235 -9.64 -1.09 -5.54
CA GLY A 235 -9.33 -0.57 -4.20
C GLY A 235 -10.37 -0.92 -3.13
N ARG A 236 -10.05 -0.56 -1.88
CA ARG A 236 -10.93 -0.68 -0.71
C ARG A 236 -12.18 0.19 -0.85
N ILE A 237 -13.27 -0.23 -0.19
CA ILE A 237 -14.55 0.49 -0.20
C ILE A 237 -15.08 0.61 1.23
N VAL A 238 -15.64 1.78 1.59
CA VAL A 238 -16.53 1.93 2.75
C VAL A 238 -17.86 2.54 2.29
N GLN A 239 -18.96 1.94 2.72
CA GLN A 239 -20.31 2.46 2.57
C GLN A 239 -20.87 2.86 3.94
N LEU A 240 -21.38 4.08 4.07
CA LEU A 240 -21.93 4.67 5.29
C LEU A 240 -23.38 5.19 5.08
N PRO A 241 -24.18 5.38 6.16
CA PRO A 241 -25.46 6.10 6.10
C PRO A 241 -25.26 7.63 6.00
N GLY A 242 -26.35 8.38 5.84
CA GLY A 242 -26.36 9.85 5.90
C GLY A 242 -26.36 10.54 4.52
N ASP A 243 -26.91 11.76 4.44
CA ASP A 243 -27.02 12.53 3.20
C ASP A 243 -25.95 13.62 3.02
N GLY A 244 -25.04 13.77 3.99
CA GLY A 244 -24.04 14.84 4.03
C GLY A 244 -24.51 16.16 4.64
N GLN A 245 -25.81 16.35 4.93
CA GLN A 245 -26.30 17.62 5.48
C GLN A 245 -25.66 17.95 6.83
N SER A 246 -25.48 16.93 7.68
CA SER A 246 -24.74 17.02 8.93
C SER A 246 -24.42 15.63 9.46
N PHE A 247 -23.24 15.45 10.05
CA PHE A 247 -22.87 14.19 10.70
C PHE A 247 -23.00 14.28 12.22
N THR A 248 -23.49 13.23 12.85
CA THR A 248 -23.46 13.07 14.32
C THR A 248 -22.02 12.91 14.83
N THR A 249 -21.78 13.02 16.14
CA THR A 249 -20.44 12.74 16.69
C THR A 249 -19.98 11.33 16.36
N SER A 250 -20.87 10.34 16.43
CA SER A 250 -20.50 8.95 16.19
C SER A 250 -20.04 8.70 14.75
N ILE A 251 -20.81 9.22 13.79
CA ILE A 251 -20.52 9.03 12.37
C ILE A 251 -19.27 9.82 11.94
N ARG A 252 -18.92 10.93 12.60
CA ARG A 252 -17.64 11.63 12.34
C ARG A 252 -16.41 10.80 12.70
N SER A 253 -16.43 10.12 13.85
CA SER A 253 -15.34 9.24 14.28
C SER A 253 -15.15 8.10 13.26
N ILE A 254 -16.25 7.43 12.88
CA ILE A 254 -16.26 6.41 11.82
C ILE A 254 -15.76 6.97 10.47
N ILE A 255 -16.08 8.22 10.10
CA ILE A 255 -15.57 8.83 8.86
C ILE A 255 -14.05 9.00 8.89
N PHE A 256 -13.46 9.45 10.01
CA PHE A 256 -12.01 9.61 10.13
C PHE A 256 -11.29 8.26 10.05
N ASP A 257 -11.74 7.29 10.85
CA ASP A 257 -11.21 5.93 10.85
C ASP A 257 -11.35 5.27 9.47
N SER A 258 -12.48 5.49 8.78
CA SER A 258 -12.71 4.99 7.42
C SER A 258 -11.76 5.65 6.40
N VAL A 259 -11.45 6.93 6.55
CA VAL A 259 -10.49 7.62 5.67
C VAL A 259 -9.09 7.05 5.85
N ASP A 260 -8.59 6.95 7.09
CA ASP A 260 -7.27 6.35 7.38
C ASP A 260 -7.16 4.93 6.78
N TRP A 261 -8.19 4.10 6.95
CA TRP A 261 -8.24 2.72 6.44
C TRP A 261 -8.27 2.62 4.90
N LEU A 262 -8.96 3.57 4.25
CA LEU A 262 -9.12 3.58 2.80
C LEU A 262 -7.87 4.03 2.03
N VAL A 263 -6.99 4.84 2.62
CA VAL A 263 -5.81 5.36 1.90
C VAL A 263 -4.91 4.19 1.45
N PRO A 264 -4.70 3.95 0.15
CA PRO A 264 -3.92 2.83 -0.33
C PRO A 264 -2.45 2.93 0.13
N ARG A 265 -1.80 1.78 0.26
CA ARG A 265 -0.38 1.63 0.60
C ARG A 265 0.34 0.86 -0.50
N PRO A 266 0.53 1.46 -1.68
CA PRO A 266 1.08 0.74 -2.81
C PRO A 266 2.59 0.55 -2.69
N LYS A 267 3.07 -0.63 -3.08
CA LYS A 267 4.49 -0.91 -3.36
C LYS A 267 5.03 -0.05 -4.51
N GLY A 268 4.16 0.30 -5.47
CA GLY A 268 4.51 1.16 -6.59
C GLY A 268 3.32 1.53 -7.47
N ARG A 269 3.52 2.57 -8.28
CA ARG A 269 2.53 3.23 -9.15
C ARG A 269 2.90 2.98 -10.61
N ILE A 270 1.93 2.46 -11.35
CA ILE A 270 2.09 2.00 -12.73
C ILE A 270 1.16 2.81 -13.63
N LEU A 271 1.66 3.25 -14.79
CA LEU A 271 0.89 3.95 -15.80
C LEU A 271 0.78 3.08 -17.05
N PHE A 272 -0.43 2.91 -17.59
CA PHE A 272 -0.65 2.22 -18.87
C PHE A 272 -0.98 3.23 -19.97
N ASP A 273 -0.23 3.21 -21.08
CA ASP A 273 -0.41 4.13 -22.20
C ASP A 273 -1.68 3.84 -23.01
N LEU A 274 -2.73 4.67 -22.86
CA LEU A 274 -3.86 4.76 -23.79
C LEU A 274 -3.70 5.91 -24.80
N ALA A 275 -2.76 6.83 -24.59
CA ALA A 275 -2.61 8.05 -25.38
C ALA A 275 -2.19 7.75 -26.83
N HIS A 276 -1.37 6.72 -27.03
CA HIS A 276 -0.88 6.31 -28.35
C HIS A 276 -1.74 5.22 -29.01
N SER A 277 -2.98 5.05 -28.54
CA SER A 277 -3.95 4.06 -29.04
C SER A 277 -3.36 2.64 -29.09
N PRO A 278 -3.12 2.00 -27.93
CA PRO A 278 -2.58 0.65 -27.86
C PRO A 278 -3.48 -0.34 -28.58
N ARG A 279 -2.89 -1.37 -29.20
CA ARG A 279 -3.62 -2.33 -30.04
C ARG A 279 -4.71 -3.07 -29.27
N ASN A 280 -4.39 -3.46 -28.05
CA ASN A 280 -5.31 -4.02 -27.09
C ASN A 280 -5.32 -3.08 -25.87
N PRO A 281 -6.47 -2.53 -25.47
CA PRO A 281 -6.57 -1.71 -24.27
C PRO A 281 -6.71 -2.59 -23.01
N ILE A 282 -6.86 -1.97 -21.85
CA ILE A 282 -7.17 -2.70 -20.61
C ILE A 282 -8.60 -3.24 -20.69
N ASP A 283 -9.60 -2.38 -20.88
CA ASP A 283 -11.02 -2.73 -20.78
C ASP A 283 -11.78 -2.51 -22.09
N SER A 284 -12.98 -3.10 -22.20
CA SER A 284 -13.81 -2.99 -23.40
C SER A 284 -14.25 -1.56 -23.71
N TRP A 285 -14.50 -0.75 -22.67
CA TRP A 285 -14.98 0.62 -22.83
C TRP A 285 -13.90 1.58 -23.33
N ASP A 286 -12.61 1.26 -23.18
CA ASP A 286 -11.52 2.05 -23.74
C ASP A 286 -11.65 2.15 -25.28
N LYS A 287 -11.94 1.01 -25.92
CA LYS A 287 -12.22 0.94 -27.36
C LYS A 287 -13.57 1.57 -27.75
N ASP A 288 -14.60 1.49 -26.90
CA ASP A 288 -15.90 2.11 -27.19
C ASP A 288 -15.86 3.65 -27.06
N ASN A 289 -14.97 4.17 -26.21
CA ASN A 289 -14.62 5.60 -26.09
C ASN A 289 -13.61 6.06 -27.15
N GLY A 290 -13.03 5.15 -27.94
CA GLY A 290 -12.13 5.46 -29.05
C GLY A 290 -10.65 5.59 -28.68
N TYR A 291 -10.24 5.14 -27.49
CA TYR A 291 -8.84 5.10 -27.04
C TYR A 291 -8.07 3.86 -27.55
N SER A 292 -8.74 2.96 -28.27
CA SER A 292 -8.10 1.89 -29.04
C SER A 292 -8.93 1.55 -30.28
N LEU A 293 -8.26 1.07 -31.33
CA LEU A 293 -8.89 0.64 -32.58
C LEU A 293 -9.52 -0.76 -32.49
N TYR A 294 -9.17 -1.58 -31.49
CA TYR A 294 -9.60 -2.97 -31.40
C TYR A 294 -9.98 -3.36 -29.96
N TRP A 295 -10.88 -4.34 -29.86
CA TRP A 295 -11.16 -5.04 -28.61
C TRP A 295 -11.44 -6.51 -28.93
N VAL A 296 -10.71 -7.38 -28.24
CA VAL A 296 -10.99 -8.81 -28.14
C VAL A 296 -10.85 -9.14 -26.66
N ALA A 297 -11.92 -9.61 -26.01
CA ALA A 297 -11.90 -9.81 -24.55
C ALA A 297 -10.82 -10.80 -24.07
N ALA A 298 -10.37 -11.70 -24.96
CA ALA A 298 -9.25 -12.61 -24.74
C ALA A 298 -7.86 -11.91 -24.75
N ASN A 299 -7.74 -10.77 -25.44
CA ASN A 299 -6.45 -10.10 -25.68
C ASN A 299 -6.31 -8.78 -24.91
N GLY A 300 -7.32 -8.37 -24.12
CA GLY A 300 -7.24 -7.19 -23.27
C GLY A 300 -6.34 -7.40 -22.05
N PHE A 301 -6.02 -6.30 -21.35
CA PHE A 301 -5.11 -6.31 -20.19
C PHE A 301 -5.84 -6.22 -18.82
N THR A 302 -7.14 -6.53 -18.75
CA THR A 302 -7.88 -6.52 -17.47
C THR A 302 -7.26 -7.42 -16.40
N HIS A 303 -6.74 -8.59 -16.77
CA HIS A 303 -6.11 -9.52 -15.83
C HIS A 303 -4.75 -8.97 -15.35
N LEU A 304 -3.93 -8.38 -16.23
CA LEU A 304 -2.69 -7.69 -15.84
C LEU A 304 -2.97 -6.62 -14.79
N ARG A 305 -3.96 -5.73 -15.01
CA ARG A 305 -4.29 -4.68 -14.04
C ARG A 305 -4.76 -5.29 -12.72
N ASN A 306 -5.75 -6.19 -12.75
CA ASN A 306 -6.31 -6.79 -11.54
C ASN A 306 -5.22 -7.52 -10.74
N TYR A 307 -4.36 -8.28 -11.41
CA TYR A 307 -3.28 -9.04 -10.77
C TYR A 307 -2.21 -8.13 -10.15
N LEU A 308 -1.84 -7.02 -10.82
CA LEU A 308 -0.95 -6.01 -10.22
C LEU A 308 -1.60 -5.34 -8.99
N VAL A 309 -2.87 -4.93 -9.09
CA VAL A 309 -3.59 -4.30 -7.97
C VAL A 309 -3.73 -5.26 -6.78
N ASN A 310 -4.00 -6.54 -7.04
CA ASN A 310 -4.03 -7.59 -6.02
C ASN A 310 -2.66 -7.89 -5.38
N HIS A 311 -1.55 -7.37 -5.93
CA HIS A 311 -0.20 -7.51 -5.38
C HIS A 311 0.36 -6.16 -4.90
N THR A 312 -0.52 -5.32 -4.34
CA THR A 312 -0.18 -4.03 -3.72
C THR A 312 0.35 -2.97 -4.68
N TYR A 313 0.14 -3.08 -5.99
CA TYR A 313 0.42 -1.97 -6.93
C TYR A 313 -0.84 -1.12 -7.16
N VAL A 314 -0.66 0.07 -7.71
CA VAL A 314 -1.78 0.87 -8.27
C VAL A 314 -1.52 1.18 -9.74
N VAL A 315 -2.58 1.22 -10.54
CA VAL A 315 -2.50 1.28 -12.02
C VAL A 315 -3.43 2.37 -12.58
N ASP A 316 -2.86 3.43 -13.13
CA ASP A 316 -3.59 4.47 -13.88
C ASP A 316 -3.55 4.21 -15.40
N LYS A 317 -4.46 4.87 -16.11
CA LYS A 317 -4.50 4.97 -17.58
C LYS A 317 -4.05 6.36 -18.02
N LEU A 318 -3.08 6.44 -18.93
CA LEU A 318 -2.72 7.70 -19.59
C LEU A 318 -3.68 7.96 -20.75
N TYR A 319 -4.69 8.78 -20.56
CA TYR A 319 -5.65 9.13 -21.62
C TYR A 319 -5.05 10.14 -22.63
N PRO A 320 -5.49 10.13 -23.91
CA PRO A 320 -5.01 11.07 -24.91
C PRO A 320 -5.31 12.54 -24.56
N THR A 321 -4.38 13.45 -24.86
CA THR A 321 -4.57 14.90 -24.69
C THR A 321 -4.48 15.65 -26.02
N THR A 322 -4.71 16.97 -26.02
CA THR A 322 -4.57 17.81 -27.23
C THR A 322 -3.12 18.18 -27.59
N GLY A 323 -2.14 17.70 -26.83
CA GLY A 323 -0.70 17.89 -27.07
C GLY A 323 0.09 16.64 -26.69
N ASP A 324 1.39 16.80 -26.44
CA ASP A 324 2.26 15.72 -25.96
C ASP A 324 1.69 15.12 -24.65
N ALA A 325 1.43 13.80 -24.62
CA ALA A 325 0.91 13.10 -23.46
C ALA A 325 2.01 12.79 -22.44
N TYR A 326 3.22 12.46 -22.91
CA TYR A 326 4.40 12.29 -22.05
C TYR A 326 4.98 13.65 -21.66
N THR A 327 4.54 14.15 -20.50
CA THR A 327 5.13 15.32 -19.84
C THR A 327 5.85 14.91 -18.56
N SER A 328 6.91 15.63 -18.17
CA SER A 328 7.64 15.34 -16.93
C SER A 328 6.75 15.43 -15.67
N ALA A 329 5.70 16.25 -15.69
CA ALA A 329 4.76 16.38 -14.57
C ALA A 329 3.79 15.21 -14.45
N VAL A 330 3.51 14.49 -15.55
CA VAL A 330 2.74 13.25 -15.55
C VAL A 330 3.64 12.08 -15.13
N LEU A 331 4.77 11.90 -15.81
CA LEU A 331 5.65 10.75 -15.57
C LEU A 331 6.26 10.73 -14.16
N ALA A 332 6.52 11.89 -13.55
CA ALA A 332 7.07 11.97 -12.19
C ALA A 332 6.12 11.48 -11.07
N LYS A 333 4.89 11.07 -11.39
CA LYS A 333 3.95 10.46 -10.42
C LYS A 333 3.99 8.93 -10.38
N TYR A 334 4.82 8.32 -11.23
CA TYR A 334 4.86 6.87 -11.45
C TYR A 334 6.30 6.38 -11.50
N GLU A 335 6.51 5.13 -11.09
CA GLU A 335 7.80 4.45 -11.22
C GLU A 335 7.88 3.64 -12.52
N MET A 336 6.73 3.18 -13.05
CA MET A 336 6.64 2.29 -14.21
C MET A 336 5.63 2.78 -15.26
N LEU A 337 6.02 2.73 -16.54
CA LEU A 337 5.16 2.97 -17.70
C LEU A 337 5.08 1.71 -18.57
N ILE A 338 3.87 1.33 -18.96
CA ILE A 338 3.58 0.22 -19.88
C ILE A 338 3.13 0.78 -21.23
N VAL A 339 3.85 0.43 -22.29
CA VAL A 339 3.53 0.79 -23.68
C VAL A 339 3.26 -0.48 -24.49
N ALA A 340 2.00 -0.74 -24.83
CA ALA A 340 1.57 -1.94 -25.54
C ALA A 340 1.17 -1.66 -26.99
N TRP A 341 1.99 -2.11 -27.96
CA TRP A 341 1.86 -1.91 -29.41
C TRP A 341 0.99 -0.70 -29.83
N PRO A 342 1.57 0.50 -29.92
CA PRO A 342 0.83 1.70 -30.26
C PRO A 342 0.45 1.70 -31.75
N ASP A 343 -0.79 2.09 -32.07
CA ASP A 343 -1.19 2.37 -33.47
C ASP A 343 -0.94 3.84 -33.88
N LEU A 344 -0.66 4.74 -32.92
CA LEU A 344 -0.18 6.12 -33.16
C LEU A 344 1.33 6.26 -32.93
N ASN A 345 1.94 7.30 -33.51
CA ASN A 345 3.36 7.62 -33.32
C ASN A 345 3.56 8.54 -32.10
N PHE A 346 4.76 8.50 -31.53
CA PHE A 346 5.24 9.46 -30.53
C PHE A 346 5.78 10.73 -31.21
N THR A 347 5.88 11.84 -30.48
CA THR A 347 6.63 13.03 -30.92
C THR A 347 8.09 13.01 -30.43
N ASP A 348 8.98 13.77 -31.10
CA ASP A 348 10.36 13.98 -30.63
C ASP A 348 10.41 14.49 -29.17
N THR A 349 9.42 15.31 -28.76
CA THR A 349 9.29 15.83 -27.39
C THR A 349 8.96 14.73 -26.40
N GLU A 350 8.03 13.85 -26.76
CA GLU A 350 7.58 12.73 -25.93
C GLU A 350 8.71 11.72 -25.72
N ILE A 351 9.39 11.32 -26.80
CA ILE A 351 10.57 10.43 -26.73
C ILE A 351 11.65 11.07 -25.85
N THR A 352 11.99 12.34 -26.10
CA THR A 352 12.98 13.06 -25.28
C THR A 352 12.56 13.12 -23.80
N THR A 353 11.29 13.35 -23.51
CA THR A 353 10.78 13.45 -22.14
C THR A 353 10.82 12.10 -21.43
N LEU A 354 10.44 11.04 -22.13
CA LEU A 354 10.46 9.67 -21.62
C LEU A 354 11.89 9.17 -21.40
N THR A 355 12.80 9.34 -22.36
CA THR A 355 14.22 8.96 -22.19
C THR A 355 14.88 9.73 -21.04
N ASN A 356 14.54 11.02 -20.86
CA ASN A 356 15.00 11.76 -19.68
C ASN A 356 14.40 11.22 -18.37
N TRP A 357 13.12 10.86 -18.34
CA TRP A 357 12.49 10.26 -17.15
C TRP A 357 13.12 8.91 -16.80
N VAL A 358 13.33 8.02 -17.78
CA VAL A 358 14.07 6.76 -17.59
C VAL A 358 15.49 7.03 -17.10
N THR A 359 16.24 7.95 -17.72
CA THR A 359 17.61 8.30 -17.27
C THR A 359 17.68 8.69 -15.78
N ASN A 360 16.60 9.25 -15.22
CA ASN A 360 16.47 9.69 -13.82
C ASN A 360 15.66 8.71 -12.94
N GLY A 361 15.59 7.42 -13.27
CA GLY A 361 15.03 6.37 -12.41
C GLY A 361 13.68 5.80 -12.84
N GLY A 362 13.01 6.40 -13.83
CA GLY A 362 11.77 5.86 -14.40
C GLY A 362 12.00 4.52 -15.10
N THR A 363 10.95 3.70 -15.21
CA THR A 363 11.06 2.36 -15.83
C THR A 363 10.02 2.12 -16.92
N LEU A 364 10.41 1.42 -17.98
CA LEU A 364 9.62 1.27 -19.20
C LEU A 364 9.45 -0.20 -19.57
N LEU A 365 8.21 -0.67 -19.58
CA LEU A 365 7.83 -1.97 -20.15
C LEU A 365 7.24 -1.76 -21.54
N VAL A 366 7.96 -2.18 -22.57
CA VAL A 366 7.49 -2.17 -23.95
C VAL A 366 7.00 -3.56 -24.35
N LEU A 367 5.73 -3.64 -24.75
CA LEU A 367 5.10 -4.86 -25.26
C LEU A 367 4.96 -4.75 -26.79
N GLY A 368 5.93 -5.30 -27.51
CA GLY A 368 5.93 -5.42 -28.97
C GLY A 368 5.19 -6.66 -29.46
N ASP A 369 5.13 -6.89 -30.77
CA ASP A 369 4.44 -8.03 -31.40
C ASP A 369 5.11 -8.30 -32.76
N ARG A 370 4.61 -9.27 -33.53
CA ARG A 370 5.12 -9.62 -34.87
C ARG A 370 4.83 -8.54 -35.91
N THR A 371 5.76 -8.33 -36.84
CA THR A 371 5.60 -7.29 -37.89
C THR A 371 4.42 -7.53 -38.85
N GLY A 372 3.92 -8.76 -38.95
CA GLY A 372 2.75 -9.10 -39.78
C GLY A 372 1.39 -8.92 -39.10
N LEU A 373 1.32 -8.30 -37.90
CA LEU A 373 0.04 -7.92 -37.28
C LEU A 373 -0.67 -6.77 -38.04
N GLY A 374 0.11 -5.98 -38.79
CA GLY A 374 -0.36 -4.78 -39.48
C GLY A 374 -0.45 -3.56 -38.57
N GLY A 375 -0.50 -2.37 -39.17
CA GLY A 375 -0.21 -1.12 -38.47
C GLY A 375 1.29 -0.83 -38.47
N ASN A 376 1.69 0.23 -37.76
CA ASN A 376 3.08 0.70 -37.70
C ASN A 376 3.73 0.52 -36.33
N GLY A 377 3.11 -0.18 -35.38
CA GLY A 377 3.58 -0.28 -33.99
C GLY A 377 5.04 -0.68 -33.83
N TYR A 378 5.54 -1.66 -34.59
CA TYR A 378 6.97 -2.01 -34.57
C TYR A 378 7.92 -0.87 -35.00
N ILE A 379 7.45 0.05 -35.86
CA ILE A 379 8.23 1.24 -36.27
C ILE A 379 8.24 2.23 -35.11
N TRP A 380 7.07 2.54 -34.54
CA TRP A 380 6.92 3.49 -33.44
C TRP A 380 7.64 3.03 -32.17
N LEU A 381 7.62 1.72 -31.87
CA LEU A 381 8.38 1.15 -30.75
C LEU A 381 9.90 1.18 -30.98
N ASN A 382 10.37 0.92 -32.20
CA ASN A 382 11.80 1.05 -32.52
C ASN A 382 12.27 2.51 -32.62
N GLU A 383 11.36 3.46 -32.86
CA GLU A 383 11.62 4.90 -32.79
C GLU A 383 11.68 5.39 -31.34
N LEU A 384 10.73 4.96 -30.49
CA LEU A 384 10.76 5.16 -29.04
C LEU A 384 12.03 4.57 -28.40
N LEU A 385 12.45 3.40 -28.87
CA LEU A 385 13.60 2.68 -28.33
C LEU A 385 14.95 3.06 -28.95
N ALA A 386 15.03 4.09 -29.80
CA ALA A 386 16.20 4.37 -30.62
C ALA A 386 17.50 4.72 -29.83
N ASP A 387 17.38 5.19 -28.59
CA ASP A 387 18.51 5.50 -27.69
C ASP A 387 18.96 4.31 -26.83
N TYR A 388 18.26 3.17 -26.90
CA TYR A 388 18.55 1.94 -26.13
C TYR A 388 19.14 0.86 -27.04
N ASP A 389 19.84 -0.10 -26.42
CA ASP A 389 20.54 -1.20 -27.08
C ASP A 389 19.64 -2.43 -27.35
N ILE A 390 18.32 -2.27 -27.29
CA ILE A 390 17.30 -3.30 -27.52
C ILE A 390 16.26 -2.85 -28.54
N SER A 391 15.86 -3.72 -29.47
CA SER A 391 14.86 -3.38 -30.51
C SER A 391 14.12 -4.60 -31.06
N LEU A 392 12.92 -4.36 -31.63
CA LEU A 392 12.14 -5.39 -32.32
C LEU A 392 12.74 -5.74 -33.68
N GLY A 393 12.97 -7.03 -33.90
CA GLY A 393 13.29 -7.57 -35.22
C GLY A 393 12.09 -7.65 -36.16
N THR A 394 12.24 -8.34 -37.28
CA THR A 394 11.24 -8.44 -38.36
C THR A 394 10.96 -9.87 -38.79
N THR A 395 10.90 -10.80 -37.83
CA THR A 395 10.87 -12.25 -38.08
C THR A 395 9.48 -12.83 -38.28
N ASP A 396 8.43 -12.10 -37.88
CA ASP A 396 7.01 -12.42 -38.08
C ASP A 396 6.60 -13.86 -37.72
N VAL A 397 6.81 -14.28 -36.46
CA VAL A 397 6.51 -15.65 -36.00
C VAL A 397 5.04 -15.75 -35.58
N MET A 398 4.37 -16.83 -36.00
CA MET A 398 2.93 -17.06 -35.75
C MET A 398 2.64 -18.34 -34.95
N THR A 399 3.55 -18.75 -34.07
CA THR A 399 3.45 -19.99 -33.31
C THR A 399 3.84 -19.79 -31.85
N TYR A 400 2.94 -20.21 -30.96
CA TYR A 400 3.21 -20.44 -29.54
C TYR A 400 4.35 -21.42 -29.31
N VAL A 401 5.20 -21.10 -28.34
CA VAL A 401 6.27 -21.95 -27.83
C VAL A 401 6.74 -21.41 -26.48
N THR A 402 7.24 -22.30 -25.64
CA THR A 402 7.86 -21.96 -24.37
C THR A 402 9.27 -21.40 -24.56
N ALA A 403 9.54 -20.23 -23.98
CA ALA A 403 10.87 -19.66 -23.82
C ALA A 403 11.51 -20.12 -22.49
N THR A 404 12.84 -20.15 -22.46
CA THR A 404 13.63 -20.50 -21.26
C THR A 404 14.23 -19.24 -20.64
N PRO A 405 14.30 -19.15 -19.29
CA PRO A 405 14.81 -17.96 -18.63
C PRO A 405 16.34 -17.88 -18.75
N VAL A 406 16.84 -16.65 -18.88
CA VAL A 406 18.21 -16.28 -18.53
C VAL A 406 18.22 -15.84 -17.06
N THR A 407 19.31 -16.08 -16.33
CA THR A 407 19.44 -15.65 -14.93
C THR A 407 19.36 -14.12 -14.84
N HIS A 408 18.26 -13.62 -14.29
CA HIS A 408 18.01 -12.20 -14.08
C HIS A 408 17.05 -12.02 -12.89
N TYR A 409 17.02 -10.84 -12.27
CA TYR A 409 16.14 -10.57 -11.13
C TYR A 409 14.66 -10.82 -11.46
N THR A 410 14.26 -10.51 -12.70
CA THR A 410 12.90 -10.73 -13.17
C THR A 410 12.54 -12.21 -13.39
N THR A 411 13.49 -13.14 -13.37
CA THR A 411 13.23 -14.58 -13.58
C THR A 411 13.21 -15.40 -12.29
N GLU A 412 13.18 -14.75 -11.12
CA GLU A 412 12.99 -15.41 -9.82
C GLU A 412 11.75 -16.34 -9.80
N GLY A 413 11.95 -17.58 -9.34
CA GLY A 413 10.86 -18.57 -9.26
C GLY A 413 10.32 -19.05 -10.61
N THR A 414 10.83 -18.57 -11.74
CA THR A 414 10.35 -18.95 -13.09
C THR A 414 11.18 -20.08 -13.71
N THR A 415 10.55 -20.83 -14.60
CA THR A 415 11.16 -21.93 -15.37
C THR A 415 10.83 -21.87 -16.87
N SER A 416 9.76 -21.18 -17.24
CA SER A 416 9.13 -21.22 -18.56
C SER A 416 8.20 -20.01 -18.79
N LEU A 417 8.33 -19.35 -19.95
CA LEU A 417 7.41 -18.29 -20.38
C LEU A 417 6.68 -18.75 -21.64
N GLU A 418 5.35 -18.69 -21.69
CA GLU A 418 4.60 -18.93 -22.92
C GLU A 418 4.67 -17.69 -23.82
N VAL A 419 5.20 -17.85 -25.04
CA VAL A 419 5.35 -16.74 -26.00
C VAL A 419 4.76 -17.10 -27.36
N GLY A 420 3.77 -16.32 -27.77
CA GLY A 420 3.03 -16.43 -29.01
C GLY A 420 3.60 -15.59 -30.15
N TYR A 421 2.70 -14.85 -30.78
CA TYR A 421 2.80 -14.15 -32.06
C TYR A 421 3.87 -13.04 -32.12
N ARG A 422 5.15 -13.43 -32.14
CA ARG A 422 6.27 -12.54 -31.82
C ARG A 422 7.19 -12.12 -32.97
N ASN A 423 8.03 -11.13 -32.67
CA ASN A 423 9.36 -11.00 -33.25
C ASN A 423 10.45 -11.55 -32.30
N TYR A 424 11.58 -11.99 -32.86
CA TYR A 424 12.82 -12.07 -32.09
C TYR A 424 13.44 -10.67 -31.96
N LEU A 425 14.14 -10.43 -30.87
CA LEU A 425 14.73 -9.12 -30.56
C LEU A 425 16.17 -9.01 -31.10
N SER A 426 16.60 -7.77 -31.34
CA SER A 426 18.01 -7.44 -31.55
C SER A 426 18.53 -6.78 -30.28
N VAL A 427 19.51 -7.42 -29.66
CA VAL A 427 20.17 -6.98 -28.43
C VAL A 427 21.64 -6.72 -28.75
N ILE A 428 22.13 -5.53 -28.39
CA ILE A 428 23.48 -5.04 -28.64
C ILE A 428 24.03 -4.35 -27.38
N GLY A 429 25.19 -3.69 -27.48
CA GLY A 429 25.70 -2.75 -26.46
C GLY A 429 25.64 -3.25 -25.03
N ASP A 430 24.95 -2.49 -24.18
CA ASP A 430 24.71 -2.80 -22.75
C ASP A 430 23.34 -3.46 -22.51
N GLY A 431 22.62 -3.86 -23.57
CA GLY A 431 21.40 -4.65 -23.49
C GLY A 431 21.67 -6.12 -23.17
N PHE A 432 20.71 -6.79 -22.55
CA PHE A 432 20.82 -8.19 -22.11
C PHE A 432 19.54 -8.99 -22.33
N ASP A 433 19.72 -10.30 -22.49
CA ASP A 433 18.64 -11.26 -22.71
C ASP A 433 18.00 -11.67 -21.38
N ILE A 434 16.66 -11.75 -21.33
CA ILE A 434 15.89 -12.19 -20.15
C ILE A 434 15.20 -13.52 -20.43
N TRP A 435 14.64 -13.66 -21.64
CA TRP A 435 13.99 -14.89 -22.10
C TRP A 435 14.44 -15.23 -23.53
N GLU A 436 14.80 -16.49 -23.74
CA GLU A 436 15.32 -17.00 -25.02
C GLU A 436 14.50 -18.16 -25.58
N ILE A 437 14.53 -18.31 -26.90
CA ILE A 437 14.10 -19.53 -27.59
C ILE A 437 15.23 -20.00 -28.50
N SER A 438 15.86 -21.13 -28.14
CA SER A 438 16.96 -21.73 -28.90
C SER A 438 18.12 -20.74 -29.16
N GLY A 439 18.47 -19.89 -28.18
CA GLY A 439 19.51 -18.87 -28.33
C GLY A 439 19.10 -17.61 -29.09
N ASN A 440 17.79 -17.35 -29.23
CA ASN A 440 17.27 -16.12 -29.84
C ASN A 440 16.45 -15.36 -28.79
N PRO A 441 16.74 -14.08 -28.51
CA PRO A 441 16.04 -13.33 -27.47
C PRO A 441 14.59 -13.03 -27.87
N VAL A 442 13.68 -13.16 -26.91
CA VAL A 442 12.26 -12.80 -27.06
C VAL A 442 11.76 -11.84 -25.98
N VAL A 443 12.46 -11.76 -24.86
CA VAL A 443 12.37 -10.64 -23.93
C VAL A 443 13.80 -10.24 -23.58
N ALA A 444 14.08 -8.94 -23.64
CA ALA A 444 15.38 -8.36 -23.35
C ALA A 444 15.22 -7.10 -22.51
N GLY A 445 16.27 -6.70 -21.79
CA GLY A 445 16.27 -5.49 -20.98
C GLY A 445 17.57 -4.69 -21.12
N GLN A 446 17.55 -3.50 -20.51
CA GLN A 446 18.72 -2.64 -20.33
C GLN A 446 18.53 -1.80 -19.06
N GLU A 447 19.60 -1.62 -18.29
CA GLU A 447 19.68 -0.55 -17.29
C GLU A 447 20.22 0.71 -17.96
N TYR A 448 19.52 1.83 -17.84
CA TYR A 448 19.77 3.06 -18.61
C TYR A 448 19.76 4.30 -17.72
N GLY A 449 20.95 4.82 -17.39
CA GLY A 449 21.11 5.85 -16.38
C GLY A 449 20.79 5.28 -15.01
N GLN A 450 19.73 5.78 -14.37
CA GLN A 450 19.13 5.19 -13.16
C GLN A 450 17.89 4.33 -13.48
N GLY A 451 17.35 4.40 -14.70
CA GLY A 451 16.13 3.67 -15.07
C GLY A 451 16.39 2.29 -15.65
N ARG A 452 15.30 1.62 -15.97
CA ARG A 452 15.28 0.24 -16.49
C ARG A 452 14.28 0.14 -17.64
N VAL A 453 14.66 -0.57 -18.70
CA VAL A 453 13.77 -0.83 -19.84
C VAL A 453 13.70 -2.34 -20.09
N ILE A 454 12.51 -2.85 -20.36
CA ILE A 454 12.28 -4.20 -20.86
C ILE A 454 11.47 -4.11 -22.15
N LEU A 455 11.89 -4.86 -23.15
CA LEU A 455 11.16 -5.10 -24.39
C LEU A 455 10.74 -6.57 -24.45
N SER A 456 9.44 -6.83 -24.60
CA SER A 456 8.92 -8.11 -25.07
C SER A 456 8.72 -8.08 -26.59
N GLY A 457 9.05 -9.18 -27.27
CA GLY A 457 8.74 -9.42 -28.68
C GLY A 457 7.29 -9.81 -28.95
N ASP A 458 6.49 -10.02 -27.89
CA ASP A 458 5.08 -10.42 -27.90
C ASP A 458 4.29 -9.68 -26.81
N MET A 459 3.17 -9.05 -27.16
CA MET A 459 2.33 -8.30 -26.22
C MET A 459 1.31 -9.19 -25.55
N ASN A 460 1.03 -10.36 -26.14
CA ASN A 460 0.05 -11.28 -25.61
C ASN A 460 0.52 -11.91 -24.30
N ILE A 461 1.82 -11.93 -23.97
CA ILE A 461 2.37 -12.61 -22.77
C ILE A 461 1.69 -12.24 -21.44
N PHE A 462 1.11 -11.04 -21.34
CA PHE A 462 0.36 -10.57 -20.16
C PHE A 462 -1.12 -10.25 -20.45
N ASP A 463 -1.65 -10.67 -21.60
CA ASP A 463 -3.07 -10.51 -21.89
C ASP A 463 -3.94 -11.50 -21.09
N ASN A 464 -5.26 -11.28 -21.14
CA ASN A 464 -6.24 -12.09 -20.44
C ASN A 464 -6.17 -13.61 -20.73
N THR A 465 -5.52 -14.07 -21.81
CA THR A 465 -5.31 -15.49 -22.12
C THR A 465 -3.93 -16.05 -21.80
N GLN A 466 -2.87 -15.25 -21.81
CA GLN A 466 -1.52 -15.77 -21.56
C GLN A 466 -0.99 -15.49 -20.15
N LEU A 467 -1.54 -14.54 -19.40
CA LEU A 467 -1.02 -14.21 -18.07
C LEU A 467 -0.96 -15.45 -17.16
N MET A 468 -2.00 -16.29 -17.18
CA MET A 468 -2.11 -17.52 -16.39
C MET A 468 -1.42 -18.75 -17.04
N ASN A 469 -0.63 -18.58 -18.11
CA ASN A 469 0.06 -19.69 -18.78
C ASN A 469 1.53 -19.75 -18.34
N ASN A 470 2.01 -20.95 -18.02
CA ASN A 470 3.37 -21.17 -17.51
C ASN A 470 3.67 -20.21 -16.34
N ASP A 471 4.84 -19.55 -16.33
CA ASP A 471 5.25 -18.62 -15.28
C ASP A 471 5.04 -17.14 -15.67
N ASN A 472 4.14 -16.85 -16.62
CA ASN A 472 3.92 -15.49 -17.15
C ASN A 472 3.44 -14.51 -16.07
N GLU A 473 2.58 -14.93 -15.14
CA GLU A 473 2.13 -14.12 -14.01
C GLU A 473 3.26 -13.79 -13.02
N ARG A 474 4.07 -14.79 -12.65
CA ARG A 474 5.27 -14.58 -11.82
C ARG A 474 6.25 -13.64 -12.51
N PHE A 475 6.46 -13.79 -13.82
CA PHE A 475 7.29 -12.87 -14.59
C PHE A 475 6.77 -11.43 -14.56
N LEU A 476 5.46 -11.20 -14.67
CA LEU A 476 4.86 -9.87 -14.53
C LEU A 476 5.17 -9.24 -13.16
N LEU A 477 4.97 -9.99 -12.07
CA LEU A 477 5.25 -9.49 -10.71
C LEU A 477 6.72 -9.21 -10.47
N ASN A 478 7.61 -10.07 -10.96
CA ASN A 478 9.05 -9.85 -10.82
C ASN A 478 9.51 -8.63 -11.63
N VAL A 479 8.92 -8.38 -12.82
CA VAL A 479 9.14 -7.15 -13.58
C VAL A 479 8.66 -5.93 -12.79
N ALA A 480 7.42 -5.95 -12.27
CA ALA A 480 6.87 -4.85 -11.48
C ALA A 480 7.72 -4.57 -10.22
N ASN A 481 8.18 -5.61 -9.51
CA ASN A 481 9.04 -5.49 -8.33
C ASN A 481 10.40 -4.89 -8.66
N TRP A 482 11.08 -5.39 -9.70
CA TRP A 482 12.37 -4.83 -10.14
C TRP A 482 12.24 -3.39 -10.66
N PHE A 483 11.11 -3.06 -11.27
CA PHE A 483 10.85 -1.72 -11.79
C PHE A 483 10.50 -0.70 -10.70
N THR A 484 9.66 -1.08 -9.74
CA THR A 484 9.18 -0.19 -8.66
C THR A 484 10.11 -0.09 -7.46
N ALA A 485 11.07 -1.01 -7.29
CA ALA A 485 12.09 -0.90 -6.26
C ALA A 485 12.96 0.38 -6.38
N GLY A 486 13.07 0.95 -7.59
CA GLY A 486 13.96 2.08 -7.90
C GLY A 486 15.42 1.67 -8.11
N SER A 487 16.26 2.61 -8.59
CA SER A 487 17.72 2.43 -8.63
C SER A 487 18.34 2.44 -7.23
N ASP A 488 17.79 3.29 -6.37
CA ASP A 488 18.30 3.62 -5.05
C ASP A 488 17.47 2.87 -3.99
N ALA A 489 17.19 1.59 -4.26
CA ALA A 489 16.48 0.71 -3.36
C ALA A 489 17.35 0.44 -2.11
N ASP A 490 17.14 1.22 -1.05
CA ASP A 490 17.91 1.13 0.19
C ASP A 490 17.65 -0.17 0.97
N LEU A 491 16.53 -0.86 0.70
CA LEU A 491 16.06 -2.03 1.42
C LEU A 491 15.93 -3.28 0.53
N LEU A 492 16.57 -4.38 0.95
CA LEU A 492 16.34 -5.73 0.41
C LEU A 492 15.51 -6.53 1.41
N LEU A 493 14.34 -6.99 0.98
CA LEU A 493 13.43 -7.82 1.78
C LEU A 493 13.48 -9.25 1.25
N PHE A 494 13.72 -10.20 2.14
CA PHE A 494 13.51 -11.63 1.90
C PHE A 494 12.48 -12.16 2.88
N THR A 495 11.42 -12.78 2.37
CA THR A 495 10.49 -13.58 3.17
C THR A 495 10.28 -14.94 2.49
N ASP A 496 10.24 -16.03 3.27
CA ASP A 496 9.79 -17.33 2.77
C ASP A 496 8.34 -17.69 3.17
N TYR A 497 7.57 -16.69 3.60
CA TYR A 497 6.15 -16.82 3.99
C TYR A 497 5.29 -17.43 2.88
N THR A 498 4.97 -18.71 3.04
CA THR A 498 4.32 -19.54 2.01
C THR A 498 3.34 -20.58 2.59
N PRO A 499 2.09 -20.19 2.86
CA PRO A 499 0.99 -21.16 2.98
C PRO A 499 0.43 -21.49 1.59
N LEU A 500 0.91 -22.58 0.99
CA LEU A 500 0.22 -23.36 -0.08
C LEU A 500 -0.04 -22.70 -1.45
N THR A 501 0.15 -21.39 -1.65
CA THR A 501 0.22 -20.73 -2.97
C THR A 501 1.32 -19.68 -3.01
N ASP A 502 2.01 -19.54 -4.16
CA ASP A 502 3.32 -18.87 -4.24
C ASP A 502 3.29 -17.33 -4.13
N ASP A 503 2.12 -16.69 -4.02
CA ASP A 503 1.96 -15.22 -4.12
C ASP A 503 1.89 -14.45 -2.78
N PHE A 504 1.90 -15.14 -1.64
CA PHE A 504 1.71 -14.50 -0.34
C PHE A 504 2.83 -13.54 0.10
N GLY A 505 4.02 -13.54 -0.52
CA GLY A 505 5.11 -12.64 -0.15
C GLY A 505 4.77 -11.15 -0.26
N TYR A 506 3.81 -10.77 -1.13
CA TYR A 506 3.31 -9.38 -1.23
C TYR A 506 2.35 -8.98 -0.11
N HIS A 507 1.74 -9.96 0.55
CA HIS A 507 0.81 -9.81 1.68
C HIS A 507 1.39 -10.32 3.00
N ALA A 508 2.69 -10.65 3.03
CA ALA A 508 3.38 -10.98 4.27
C ALA A 508 3.39 -9.76 5.20
N PRO A 509 3.21 -9.91 6.52
CA PRO A 509 3.13 -8.77 7.45
C PRO A 509 4.30 -7.80 7.35
N VAL A 510 5.53 -8.31 7.15
CA VAL A 510 6.74 -7.50 6.93
C VAL A 510 6.71 -6.67 5.63
N THR A 511 6.07 -7.19 4.59
CA THR A 511 5.91 -6.52 3.29
C THR A 511 4.82 -5.44 3.37
N LEU A 512 3.71 -5.74 4.04
CA LEU A 512 2.66 -4.77 4.31
C LEU A 512 3.16 -3.64 5.23
N ALA A 513 4.01 -3.94 6.20
CA ALA A 513 4.68 -2.95 7.05
C ALA A 513 5.63 -2.03 6.25
N ALA A 514 6.39 -2.57 5.29
CA ALA A 514 7.22 -1.76 4.40
C ALA A 514 6.38 -0.81 3.52
N ASN A 515 5.23 -1.28 3.02
CA ASN A 515 4.25 -0.48 2.29
C ASN A 515 3.59 0.60 3.18
N GLU A 516 3.24 0.27 4.43
CA GLU A 516 2.67 1.20 5.43
C GLU A 516 3.64 2.33 5.79
N LEU A 517 4.95 2.05 5.81
CA LEU A 517 6.01 3.05 5.94
C LEU A 517 6.34 3.77 4.62
N GLY A 518 5.84 3.29 3.48
CA GLY A 518 6.11 3.86 2.16
C GLY A 518 7.57 3.74 1.73
N LEU A 519 8.24 2.63 2.12
CA LEU A 519 9.63 2.36 1.78
C LEU A 519 9.75 1.86 0.33
N SER A 520 10.82 2.24 -0.36
CA SER A 520 11.24 1.59 -1.60
C SER A 520 12.10 0.39 -1.27
N TYR A 521 11.72 -0.80 -1.75
CA TYR A 521 12.41 -2.05 -1.47
C TYR A 521 12.36 -3.03 -2.64
N TYR A 522 13.38 -3.89 -2.74
CA TYR A 522 13.33 -5.07 -3.59
C TYR A 522 12.86 -6.27 -2.77
N LEU A 523 11.82 -6.98 -3.23
CA LEU A 523 11.29 -8.20 -2.60
C LEU A 523 11.91 -9.44 -3.23
N THR A 524 12.36 -10.39 -2.41
CA THR A 524 12.72 -11.76 -2.83
C THR A 524 11.89 -12.78 -2.04
N MET A 525 11.50 -13.87 -2.68
CA MET A 525 10.71 -14.96 -2.09
C MET A 525 11.46 -16.30 -2.11
N THR A 526 12.62 -16.34 -2.76
CA THR A 526 13.49 -17.51 -2.85
C THR A 526 14.87 -17.19 -2.30
N ARG A 527 15.39 -18.08 -1.45
CA ARG A 527 16.75 -17.96 -0.87
C ARG A 527 17.84 -17.85 -1.93
N THR A 528 17.65 -18.46 -3.11
CA THR A 528 18.60 -18.35 -4.23
C THR A 528 18.66 -16.93 -4.78
N ALA A 529 17.50 -16.34 -5.13
CA ALA A 529 17.47 -14.96 -5.64
C ALA A 529 17.97 -13.97 -4.59
N PHE A 530 17.59 -14.13 -3.31
CA PHE A 530 18.13 -13.32 -2.22
C PHE A 530 19.66 -13.34 -2.19
N LEU A 531 20.29 -14.52 -2.26
CA LEU A 531 21.75 -14.65 -2.26
C LEU A 531 22.39 -14.02 -3.50
N ASP A 532 21.80 -14.18 -4.69
CA ASP A 532 22.30 -13.57 -5.93
C ASP A 532 22.18 -12.02 -5.90
N ILE A 533 21.19 -11.47 -5.19
CA ILE A 533 20.88 -10.03 -5.11
C ILE A 533 21.61 -9.32 -3.96
N LEU A 534 21.88 -10.01 -2.85
CA LEU A 534 22.52 -9.45 -1.65
C LEU A 534 23.91 -8.83 -1.94
N ASP A 535 24.68 -9.47 -2.81
CA ASP A 535 26.02 -9.02 -3.24
C ASP A 535 26.00 -8.15 -4.52
N ALA A 536 24.85 -8.04 -5.20
CA ALA A 536 24.75 -7.31 -6.48
C ALA A 536 24.84 -5.78 -6.32
N GLN A 537 24.34 -5.25 -5.20
CA GLN A 537 24.44 -3.82 -4.87
C GLN A 537 24.70 -3.57 -3.38
N SER A 538 24.77 -2.31 -2.98
CA SER A 538 24.79 -1.94 -1.56
C SER A 538 23.36 -1.76 -1.08
N TRP A 539 23.05 -2.36 0.06
CA TRP A 539 21.78 -2.24 0.77
C TRP A 539 22.04 -1.55 2.11
N ASP A 540 21.26 -0.54 2.44
CA ASP A 540 21.34 0.17 3.72
C ASP A 540 20.65 -0.61 4.84
N LEU A 541 19.61 -1.38 4.50
CA LEU A 541 18.98 -2.38 5.36
C LEU A 541 18.70 -3.67 4.59
N VAL A 542 19.06 -4.81 5.18
CA VAL A 542 18.57 -6.13 4.78
C VAL A 542 17.55 -6.60 5.81
N VAL A 543 16.40 -7.05 5.32
CA VAL A 543 15.31 -7.61 6.12
C VAL A 543 15.15 -9.08 5.73
N VAL A 544 15.17 -9.96 6.73
CA VAL A 544 15.11 -11.41 6.55
C VAL A 544 14.03 -11.96 7.46
N ASP A 545 13.01 -12.55 6.86
CA ASP A 545 11.88 -13.18 7.52
C ASP A 545 11.82 -14.66 7.07
N ILE A 546 11.97 -15.59 8.01
CA ILE A 546 12.07 -17.03 7.70
C ILE A 546 11.05 -17.84 8.51
N PRO A 547 9.75 -17.68 8.23
CA PRO A 547 8.69 -18.40 8.94
C PRO A 547 8.55 -19.89 8.59
N ASN A 548 9.07 -20.36 7.45
CA ASN A 548 8.74 -21.70 6.93
C ASN A 548 9.91 -22.68 6.81
N SER A 549 11.05 -22.30 6.20
CA SER A 549 12.05 -23.29 5.76
C SER A 549 13.37 -23.31 6.53
N GLY A 550 13.49 -22.53 7.61
CA GLY A 550 14.71 -22.40 8.43
C GLY A 550 15.90 -21.76 7.68
N PRO A 551 16.99 -21.40 8.36
CA PRO A 551 18.20 -20.93 7.71
C PRO A 551 19.00 -22.09 7.11
N ASN A 552 19.99 -21.77 6.28
CA ASN A 552 21.03 -22.72 5.88
C ASN A 552 22.41 -22.06 5.94
N THR A 553 23.49 -22.85 5.93
CA THR A 553 24.84 -22.27 6.09
C THR A 553 25.18 -21.24 5.02
N ALA A 554 24.71 -21.38 3.77
CA ALA A 554 24.98 -20.40 2.72
C ALA A 554 24.32 -19.05 3.00
N LEU A 555 23.08 -19.06 3.50
CA LEU A 555 22.39 -17.85 3.97
C LEU A 555 23.10 -17.23 5.17
N LEU A 556 23.46 -18.04 6.17
CA LEU A 556 24.11 -17.55 7.39
C LEU A 556 25.53 -17.02 7.13
N ASP A 557 26.31 -17.64 6.23
CA ASP A 557 27.64 -17.18 5.79
C ASP A 557 27.56 -15.82 5.06
N ALA A 558 26.54 -15.65 4.21
CA ALA A 558 26.29 -14.41 3.48
C ALA A 558 25.85 -13.28 4.43
N LEU A 559 24.88 -13.54 5.32
CA LEU A 559 24.45 -12.60 6.35
C LEU A 559 25.58 -12.26 7.34
N TYR A 560 26.43 -13.22 7.71
CA TYR A 560 27.64 -12.95 8.50
C TYR A 560 28.56 -11.97 7.77
N SER A 561 28.82 -12.19 6.48
CA SER A 561 29.70 -11.33 5.68
C SER A 561 29.12 -9.91 5.55
N TYR A 562 27.82 -9.80 5.33
CA TYR A 562 27.08 -8.54 5.26
C TYR A 562 27.13 -7.78 6.61
N VAL A 563 26.82 -8.43 7.73
CA VAL A 563 26.91 -7.82 9.08
C VAL A 563 28.36 -7.53 9.49
N ASP A 564 29.34 -8.32 9.05
CA ASP A 564 30.76 -8.05 9.35
C ASP A 564 31.28 -6.78 8.67
N SER A 565 30.68 -6.40 7.53
CA SER A 565 30.92 -5.11 6.88
C SER A 565 30.32 -3.90 7.62
N GLY A 566 29.53 -4.13 8.68
CA GLY A 566 28.93 -3.08 9.52
C GLY A 566 27.59 -2.53 9.01
N ARG A 567 26.95 -3.22 8.06
CA ARG A 567 25.63 -2.87 7.52
C ARG A 567 24.48 -3.34 8.44
N LYS A 568 23.24 -2.91 8.14
CA LYS A 568 22.08 -3.16 9.00
C LYS A 568 21.32 -4.44 8.64
N LEU A 569 20.99 -5.25 9.64
CA LEU A 569 20.13 -6.44 9.47
C LEU A 569 18.94 -6.39 10.43
N LEU A 570 17.75 -6.58 9.90
CA LEU A 570 16.57 -6.97 10.68
C LEU A 570 16.26 -8.43 10.34
N MET A 571 16.21 -9.32 11.33
CA MET A 571 16.06 -10.76 11.08
C MET A 571 15.09 -11.44 12.05
N CYS A 572 14.04 -12.05 11.51
CA CYS A 572 13.14 -12.98 12.17
C CYS A 572 13.51 -14.42 11.76
N ASN A 573 13.87 -15.26 12.75
CA ASN A 573 14.29 -16.64 12.52
C ASN A 573 14.15 -17.47 13.79
N TYR A 574 13.52 -18.63 13.69
CA TYR A 574 13.22 -19.50 14.84
C TYR A 574 14.31 -20.55 15.15
N ASP A 575 15.11 -20.93 14.15
CA ASP A 575 15.99 -22.11 14.14
C ASP A 575 17.49 -21.70 14.30
N VAL A 576 17.90 -21.34 15.52
CA VAL A 576 19.30 -21.06 15.91
C VAL A 576 19.98 -22.36 16.36
N ASP A 577 19.24 -23.22 17.05
CA ASP A 577 19.63 -24.53 17.60
C ASP A 577 20.25 -25.46 16.55
N PHE A 578 19.81 -25.37 15.29
CA PHE A 578 20.24 -26.20 14.16
C PHE A 578 21.66 -25.84 13.69
N TYR A 579 22.08 -24.58 13.88
CA TYR A 579 23.44 -24.09 13.63
C TYR A 579 23.99 -23.28 14.81
N PRO A 580 24.05 -23.82 16.03
CA PRO A 580 24.18 -23.03 17.26
C PRO A 580 25.61 -22.50 17.47
N THR A 581 26.56 -22.95 16.64
CA THR A 581 27.96 -22.53 16.62
C THR A 581 28.32 -21.67 15.41
N HIS A 582 27.33 -21.21 14.63
CA HIS A 582 27.55 -20.34 13.49
C HIS A 582 28.11 -18.96 13.94
N PRO A 583 29.14 -18.40 13.28
CA PRO A 583 29.76 -17.14 13.72
C PRO A 583 28.81 -15.94 13.70
N LEU A 584 27.74 -15.96 12.89
CA LEU A 584 26.69 -14.93 12.86
C LEU A 584 26.12 -14.63 14.26
N TRP A 585 25.80 -15.65 15.05
CA TRP A 585 25.20 -15.49 16.36
C TRP A 585 26.12 -14.69 17.30
N SER A 586 27.41 -15.07 17.35
CA SER A 586 28.43 -14.33 18.10
C SER A 586 28.69 -12.90 17.60
N LYS A 587 28.39 -12.63 16.32
CA LYS A 587 28.52 -11.30 15.69
C LYS A 587 27.34 -10.38 16.02
N ILE A 588 26.12 -10.94 16.13
CA ILE A 588 24.92 -10.26 16.64
C ILE A 588 25.02 -10.05 18.17
N GLY A 589 25.72 -10.96 18.85
CA GLY A 589 25.85 -10.97 20.31
C GLY A 589 24.79 -11.82 20.99
N ILE A 590 24.46 -12.97 20.39
CA ILE A 590 23.55 -13.99 20.92
C ILE A 590 24.23 -15.37 20.91
N GLU A 591 23.82 -16.23 21.83
CA GLU A 591 24.10 -17.67 21.84
C GLU A 591 22.77 -18.41 22.05
N TYR A 592 22.58 -19.58 21.45
CA TYR A 592 21.39 -20.41 21.69
C TYR A 592 21.34 -20.92 23.13
N SER A 593 20.16 -20.85 23.76
CA SER A 593 19.88 -21.37 25.11
C SER A 593 19.06 -22.67 25.06
N SER A 594 17.84 -22.60 24.49
CA SER A 594 16.89 -23.72 24.41
C SER A 594 15.68 -23.42 23.54
N ASP A 595 15.17 -24.44 22.86
CA ASP A 595 13.99 -24.39 21.98
C ASP A 595 12.68 -23.99 22.69
N ILE A 596 11.83 -23.28 21.97
CA ILE A 596 10.45 -22.92 22.32
C ILE A 596 9.53 -23.88 21.57
N THR A 597 9.21 -24.99 22.20
CA THR A 597 8.34 -26.04 21.61
C THR A 597 6.84 -25.82 21.81
N THR A 598 6.46 -24.67 22.39
CA THR A 598 5.06 -24.28 22.59
C THR A 598 4.87 -22.76 22.61
N ALA A 599 4.01 -22.29 21.72
CA ALA A 599 3.37 -20.99 21.73
C ALA A 599 2.79 -20.61 23.10
N ASP A 600 3.27 -19.49 23.63
CA ASP A 600 2.68 -18.74 24.73
C ASP A 600 2.95 -17.24 24.45
N ARG A 601 2.82 -16.40 25.46
CA ARG A 601 3.26 -15.01 25.46
C ARG A 601 4.77 -14.86 25.57
N PHE A 602 5.27 -13.73 25.09
CA PHE A 602 6.51 -13.15 25.59
C PHE A 602 6.27 -11.78 26.20
N PHE A 603 7.24 -11.28 26.96
CA PHE A 603 7.14 -10.05 27.72
C PHE A 603 8.11 -9.00 27.18
N VAL A 604 7.63 -7.77 27.07
CA VAL A 604 8.44 -6.58 26.79
C VAL A 604 9.27 -6.26 28.03
N TRP A 605 10.58 -6.07 27.86
CA TRP A 605 11.51 -5.76 28.96
C TRP A 605 11.94 -4.29 28.97
N ASP A 606 11.94 -3.64 27.79
CA ASP A 606 12.09 -2.19 27.67
C ASP A 606 10.83 -1.58 27.03
N GLU A 607 9.79 -1.40 27.86
CA GLU A 607 8.49 -0.80 27.48
C GLU A 607 8.63 0.60 26.84
N MET A 608 9.78 1.27 27.00
CA MET A 608 10.02 2.61 26.44
C MET A 608 10.80 2.58 25.11
N HIS A 609 11.16 1.41 24.60
CA HIS A 609 11.90 1.29 23.35
C HIS A 609 10.99 1.57 22.14
N GLU A 610 11.52 2.26 21.13
CA GLU A 610 10.75 2.74 19.96
C GLU A 610 10.10 1.57 19.18
N ILE A 611 10.74 0.39 19.16
CA ILE A 611 10.21 -0.83 18.50
C ILE A 611 8.86 -1.35 19.05
N PHE A 612 8.40 -0.88 20.21
CA PHE A 612 7.10 -1.25 20.77
C PHE A 612 6.09 -0.11 20.77
N ASN A 613 6.49 1.10 20.36
CA ASN A 613 5.70 2.32 20.58
C ASN A 613 5.65 3.30 19.39
N GLU A 614 6.48 3.12 18.35
CA GLU A 614 6.62 4.09 17.25
C GLU A 614 6.79 3.37 15.90
N PRO A 615 5.89 3.58 14.90
CA PRO A 615 4.74 4.48 14.93
C PRO A 615 3.47 3.93 15.62
N PHE A 616 3.43 2.66 16.03
CA PHE A 616 2.28 2.03 16.72
C PHE A 616 2.54 1.93 18.23
N ASP A 617 1.67 2.54 19.05
CA ASP A 617 1.70 2.42 20.53
C ASP A 617 0.94 1.16 20.96
N TYR A 618 1.67 0.04 21.06
CA TYR A 618 1.10 -1.26 21.44
C TYR A 618 0.55 -1.27 22.88
N GLY A 619 0.97 -0.33 23.75
CA GLY A 619 0.43 -0.12 25.09
C GLY A 619 0.52 -1.27 26.12
N LEU A 620 0.87 -2.48 25.72
CA LEU A 620 0.94 -3.70 26.52
C LEU A 620 2.39 -4.15 26.79
N THR A 621 2.57 -4.83 27.91
CA THR A 621 3.88 -5.33 28.36
C THR A 621 4.15 -6.78 27.91
N TYR A 622 3.31 -7.34 27.05
CA TYR A 622 3.41 -8.71 26.56
C TYR A 622 2.67 -8.87 25.24
N PHE A 623 3.21 -9.68 24.34
CA PHE A 623 2.55 -10.17 23.14
C PHE A 623 2.04 -11.58 23.38
N ASN A 624 0.97 -12.03 22.71
CA ASN A 624 0.41 -13.37 22.94
C ASN A 624 0.20 -14.13 21.62
N ALA A 625 0.92 -15.24 21.45
CA ALA A 625 0.73 -16.14 20.32
C ALA A 625 -0.72 -16.67 20.23
N THR A 626 -1.30 -16.57 19.03
CA THR A 626 -2.61 -17.11 18.64
C THR A 626 -2.48 -18.39 17.81
N LEU A 627 -1.32 -18.62 17.17
CA LEU A 627 -0.97 -19.83 16.41
C LEU A 627 0.24 -20.56 17.04
N SER A 628 0.53 -21.77 16.56
CA SER A 628 1.73 -22.55 16.90
C SER A 628 2.13 -23.42 15.72
N PHE A 629 3.41 -23.42 15.40
CA PHE A 629 4.06 -24.18 14.34
C PHE A 629 4.80 -25.41 14.89
N GLY A 630 4.93 -25.51 16.23
CA GLY A 630 5.45 -26.66 16.96
C GLY A 630 6.96 -26.63 17.18
N ASP A 631 7.65 -25.89 16.31
CA ASP A 631 8.88 -25.18 16.61
C ASP A 631 8.54 -23.69 16.47
N ASP A 632 8.54 -22.98 17.59
CA ASP A 632 7.96 -21.64 17.73
C ASP A 632 9.06 -20.57 17.97
N GLY A 633 10.34 -20.98 18.05
CA GLY A 633 11.49 -20.11 18.29
C GLY A 633 12.55 -20.70 19.22
N ASP A 634 13.54 -19.87 19.54
CA ASP A 634 14.67 -20.17 20.40
C ASP A 634 14.85 -19.11 21.49
N LEU A 635 15.07 -19.55 22.73
CA LEU A 635 15.54 -18.68 23.79
C LEU A 635 17.02 -18.35 23.57
N LEU A 636 17.38 -17.08 23.81
CA LEU A 636 18.71 -16.55 23.53
C LEU A 636 19.44 -16.13 24.82
N THR A 637 20.73 -16.43 24.89
CA THR A 637 21.69 -15.85 25.84
C THR A 637 22.35 -14.64 25.19
N VAL A 638 22.14 -13.45 25.77
CA VAL A 638 22.71 -12.20 25.22
C VAL A 638 24.17 -12.00 25.68
N THR A 639 25.02 -11.65 24.73
CA THR A 639 26.48 -11.48 24.91
C THR A 639 26.96 -10.16 24.30
N GLY A 640 28.28 -9.90 24.28
CA GLY A 640 28.88 -8.81 23.49
C GLY A 640 28.53 -7.36 23.88
N GLY A 641 27.72 -7.15 24.92
CA GLY A 641 27.15 -5.84 25.25
C GLY A 641 25.90 -5.48 24.43
N SER A 642 25.32 -6.45 23.73
CA SER A 642 23.99 -6.36 23.10
C SER A 642 22.89 -6.25 24.18
N VAL A 643 21.69 -5.83 23.79
CA VAL A 643 20.57 -5.52 24.69
C VAL A 643 19.40 -6.44 24.38
N ALA A 644 18.84 -7.11 25.40
CA ALA A 644 17.57 -7.81 25.28
C ALA A 644 16.41 -6.81 25.47
N LEU A 645 15.51 -6.73 24.49
CA LEU A 645 14.36 -5.82 24.51
C LEU A 645 13.06 -6.53 24.92
N ALA A 646 12.98 -7.84 24.67
CA ALA A 646 11.89 -8.70 25.11
C ALA A 646 12.38 -10.14 25.33
N GLY A 647 11.60 -10.92 26.09
CA GLY A 647 11.89 -12.33 26.34
C GLY A 647 10.77 -13.11 27.01
N TYR A 648 10.97 -14.42 27.16
CA TYR A 648 9.92 -15.37 27.58
C TYR A 648 9.58 -15.31 29.10
N ALA A 649 10.43 -14.66 29.90
CA ALA A 649 10.20 -14.43 31.32
C ALA A 649 9.59 -13.03 31.58
N VAL A 650 8.75 -12.88 32.61
CA VAL A 650 8.10 -11.59 32.97
C VAL A 650 9.08 -10.44 33.23
N ASN A 651 10.32 -10.74 33.61
CA ASN A 651 11.37 -9.75 33.84
C ASN A 651 12.63 -10.23 33.12
N GLU A 652 13.51 -9.30 32.73
CA GLU A 652 14.82 -9.60 32.16
C GLU A 652 15.53 -10.70 32.96
N THR A 653 15.74 -11.83 32.29
CA THR A 653 16.29 -13.06 32.87
C THR A 653 17.32 -13.61 31.90
N ALA A 654 18.45 -14.09 32.42
CA ALA A 654 19.48 -14.71 31.60
C ALA A 654 18.90 -15.89 30.79
N ASP A 655 19.43 -16.09 29.59
CA ASP A 655 19.15 -17.27 28.75
C ASP A 655 17.66 -17.40 28.34
N ASN A 656 16.91 -16.28 28.35
CA ASN A 656 15.46 -16.18 28.09
C ASN A 656 15.09 -15.05 27.09
N ALA A 657 16.05 -14.40 26.45
CA ALA A 657 15.79 -13.30 25.52
C ALA A 657 15.21 -13.79 24.19
N LEU A 658 14.46 -12.93 23.51
CA LEU A 658 13.83 -13.22 22.21
C LEU A 658 14.10 -12.12 21.18
N ILE A 659 13.92 -10.85 21.58
CA ILE A 659 14.25 -9.68 20.76
C ILE A 659 15.56 -9.10 21.28
N VAL A 660 16.57 -9.05 20.42
CA VAL A 660 17.93 -8.60 20.79
C VAL A 660 18.45 -7.57 19.80
N LEU A 661 18.78 -6.38 20.31
CA LEU A 661 19.49 -5.34 19.56
C LEU A 661 21.00 -5.47 19.81
N ASN A 662 21.81 -5.52 18.75
CA ASN A 662 23.26 -5.64 18.90
C ASN A 662 23.89 -4.40 19.54
N SER A 663 25.09 -4.56 20.10
CA SER A 663 25.82 -3.45 20.77
C SER A 663 26.19 -2.26 19.86
N ALA A 664 26.01 -2.39 18.54
CA ALA A 664 26.24 -1.33 17.56
C ALA A 664 24.96 -0.57 17.16
N GLY A 665 23.78 -1.06 17.51
CA GLY A 665 22.50 -0.55 16.99
C GLY A 665 22.27 -0.84 15.50
N THR A 666 22.95 -1.84 14.94
CA THR A 666 22.87 -2.19 13.50
C THR A 666 22.22 -3.55 13.22
N VAL A 667 22.01 -4.40 14.23
CA VAL A 667 21.28 -5.66 14.01
C VAL A 667 20.22 -5.82 15.08
N LEU A 668 18.97 -5.97 14.64
CA LEU A 668 17.85 -6.38 15.47
C LEU A 668 17.47 -7.81 15.08
N TYR A 669 17.43 -8.70 16.06
CA TYR A 669 17.20 -10.13 15.86
C TYR A 669 16.05 -10.63 16.72
N ASN A 670 15.13 -11.34 16.07
CA ASN A 670 13.94 -11.94 16.65
C ASN A 670 14.08 -13.47 16.58
N GLY A 671 14.30 -14.09 17.73
CA GLY A 671 14.45 -15.53 17.87
C GLY A 671 13.14 -16.30 17.93
N PHE A 672 12.03 -15.78 17.40
CA PHE A 672 10.72 -16.42 17.45
C PHE A 672 9.90 -16.02 16.23
N LEU A 673 8.87 -16.81 15.90
CA LEU A 673 8.01 -16.55 14.75
C LEU A 673 7.00 -15.44 15.05
N PHE A 674 7.14 -14.29 14.37
CA PHE A 674 6.16 -13.19 14.44
C PHE A 674 4.78 -13.62 13.94
N ASP A 675 4.71 -14.55 12.99
CA ASP A 675 3.49 -15.08 12.38
C ASP A 675 2.58 -15.80 13.35
N MET A 676 3.09 -16.14 14.54
CA MET A 676 2.29 -16.63 15.64
C MET A 676 1.39 -15.57 16.27
N MET A 677 1.64 -14.29 16.03
CA MET A 677 0.93 -13.14 16.61
C MET A 677 -0.07 -12.52 15.61
N ALA A 678 -0.83 -13.37 14.91
CA ALA A 678 -1.95 -12.95 14.04
C ALA A 678 -3.22 -12.59 14.83
N GLY A 679 -3.05 -12.07 16.06
CA GLY A 679 -4.14 -11.60 16.92
C GLY A 679 -4.08 -10.09 17.08
N ASP A 680 -5.14 -9.51 17.61
CA ASP A 680 -5.26 -8.12 18.06
C ASP A 680 -5.49 -8.19 19.59
N ILE A 681 -4.41 -8.09 20.37
CA ILE A 681 -4.40 -8.37 21.83
C ILE A 681 -4.52 -7.08 22.65
N ASP A 682 -4.00 -5.97 22.13
CA ASP A 682 -4.13 -4.62 22.70
C ASP A 682 -5.44 -3.93 22.30
N ASP A 683 -6.22 -4.53 21.39
CA ASP A 683 -7.50 -4.05 20.86
C ASP A 683 -7.34 -2.78 20.00
N SER A 684 -6.20 -2.66 19.32
CA SER A 684 -5.85 -1.59 18.39
C SER A 684 -6.68 -1.62 17.09
N THR A 685 -7.28 -2.76 16.74
CA THR A 685 -7.83 -3.16 15.42
C THR A 685 -6.81 -3.63 14.38
N TYR A 686 -5.59 -3.99 14.79
CA TYR A 686 -4.51 -4.40 13.91
C TYR A 686 -3.90 -5.69 14.44
N GLU A 687 -3.22 -6.44 13.58
CA GLU A 687 -2.51 -7.63 14.06
C GLU A 687 -1.22 -7.22 14.79
N ASP A 688 -1.04 -7.70 16.01
CA ASP A 688 0.17 -7.56 16.84
C ASP A 688 1.47 -7.72 16.02
N ARG A 689 1.52 -8.73 15.11
CA ARG A 689 2.67 -8.99 14.22
C ARG A 689 2.95 -7.88 13.20
N PHE A 690 1.91 -7.22 12.69
CA PHE A 690 2.04 -6.14 11.71
C PHE A 690 2.51 -4.85 12.39
N GLU A 691 1.99 -4.55 13.59
CA GLU A 691 2.42 -3.41 14.40
C GLU A 691 3.90 -3.54 14.78
N LEU A 692 4.30 -4.71 15.29
CA LEU A 692 5.70 -4.98 15.66
C LEU A 692 6.65 -4.92 14.45
N TRP A 693 6.30 -5.56 13.32
CA TRP A 693 7.08 -5.44 12.09
C TRP A 693 7.24 -3.98 11.64
N THR A 694 6.17 -3.18 11.74
CA THR A 694 6.20 -1.77 11.31
C THR A 694 7.07 -0.93 12.23
N ASN A 695 6.99 -1.12 13.54
CA ASN A 695 7.83 -0.41 14.50
C ASN A 695 9.31 -0.79 14.36
N GLU A 696 9.63 -2.06 14.17
CA GLU A 696 11.01 -2.52 13.99
C GLU A 696 11.64 -2.03 12.68
N LEU A 697 10.89 -2.05 11.57
CA LEU A 697 11.33 -1.46 10.31
C LEU A 697 11.55 0.06 10.44
N ALA A 698 10.61 0.78 11.06
CA ALA A 698 10.73 2.22 11.28
C ALA A 698 11.99 2.57 12.11
N PHE A 699 12.23 1.84 13.20
CA PHE A 699 13.41 1.99 14.04
C PHE A 699 14.71 1.74 13.26
N MET A 700 14.79 0.63 12.51
CA MET A 700 16.01 0.22 11.79
C MET A 700 16.36 1.14 10.62
N VAL A 701 15.35 1.66 9.90
CA VAL A 701 15.55 2.67 8.86
C VAL A 701 16.05 3.99 9.48
N THR A 702 15.42 4.47 10.55
CA THR A 702 15.67 5.82 11.11
C THR A 702 16.94 5.95 11.98
N THR A 703 17.23 5.00 12.86
CA THR A 703 18.24 5.20 13.93
C THR A 703 19.66 4.70 13.57
N GLY A 704 19.80 3.90 12.53
CA GLY A 704 21.07 3.28 12.11
C GLY A 704 22.01 4.15 11.24
N GLY A 705 21.80 5.47 11.20
CA GLY A 705 22.64 6.44 10.49
C GLY A 705 22.33 6.64 9.01
N GLY A 706 22.45 7.90 8.54
CA GLY A 706 22.53 8.24 7.12
C GLY A 706 21.36 9.05 6.56
N THR A 707 20.11 8.72 6.90
CA THR A 707 18.93 9.36 6.31
C THR A 707 18.24 10.32 7.29
N THR A 708 18.54 11.60 7.14
CA THR A 708 17.67 12.65 7.69
C THR A 708 16.33 12.62 6.97
N LEU A 709 15.22 12.66 7.73
CA LEU A 709 13.93 13.17 7.24
C LEU A 709 14.17 14.43 6.38
N PRO A 710 13.37 14.72 5.32
CA PRO A 710 13.72 15.65 4.23
C PRO A 710 13.85 17.15 4.61
N PHE A 711 13.92 17.47 5.90
CA PHE A 711 14.38 18.75 6.42
C PHE A 711 15.90 18.75 6.61
N ASP A 712 16.64 19.01 5.53
CA ASP A 712 18.05 19.45 5.60
C ASP A 712 18.19 20.50 6.73
N LEU A 713 19.28 20.39 7.50
CA LEU A 713 19.67 21.39 8.51
C LEU A 713 19.72 22.81 7.92
N LEU A 714 19.96 22.96 6.62
CA LEU A 714 19.81 24.23 5.89
C LEU A 714 18.36 24.72 5.86
N THR A 715 17.39 23.84 5.59
CA THR A 715 15.95 24.14 5.59
C THR A 715 15.48 24.53 7.00
N LEU A 716 15.89 23.78 8.04
CA LEU A 716 15.63 24.13 9.43
C LEU A 716 16.30 25.46 9.83
N ALA A 717 17.52 25.74 9.35
CA ALA A 717 18.19 27.01 9.55
C ALA A 717 17.53 28.18 8.79
N ILE A 718 16.95 27.93 7.62
CA ILE A 718 16.16 28.91 6.86
C ILE A 718 14.85 29.22 7.58
N ILE A 719 14.09 28.20 8.02
CA ILE A 719 12.85 28.37 8.79
C ILE A 719 13.13 29.12 10.11
N GLY A 720 14.14 28.68 10.87
CA GLY A 720 14.59 29.36 12.09
C GLY A 720 15.08 30.79 11.85
N GLY A 721 15.79 31.02 10.74
CA GLY A 721 16.25 32.35 10.32
C GLY A 721 15.10 33.30 9.95
N VAL A 722 14.12 32.82 9.19
CA VAL A 722 12.91 33.57 8.83
C VAL A 722 12.08 33.92 10.07
N ALA A 723 11.87 32.96 10.97
CA ALA A 723 11.19 33.19 12.25
C ALA A 723 11.93 34.24 13.11
N LEU A 724 13.26 34.17 13.20
CA LEU A 724 14.07 35.15 13.95
C LEU A 724 13.98 36.56 13.34
N VAL A 725 14.00 36.69 12.01
CA VAL A 725 13.85 37.97 11.30
C VAL A 725 12.45 38.55 11.54
N LEU A 726 11.40 37.74 11.48
CA LEU A 726 10.02 38.15 11.81
C LEU A 726 9.91 38.66 13.25
N ILE A 727 10.48 37.95 14.23
CA ILE A 727 10.51 38.38 15.63
C ILE A 727 11.25 39.73 15.79
N ILE A 728 12.39 39.91 15.12
CA ILE A 728 13.15 41.17 15.13
C ILE A 728 12.33 42.32 14.53
N ILE A 729 11.63 42.09 13.40
CA ILE A 729 10.75 43.08 12.77
C ILE A 729 9.60 43.47 13.71
N ILE A 730 8.93 42.49 14.34
CA ILE A 730 7.86 42.73 15.31
C ILE A 730 8.37 43.58 16.49
N VAL A 731 9.51 43.22 17.08
CA VAL A 731 10.14 43.97 18.18
C VAL A 731 10.50 45.41 17.77
N LEU A 732 11.00 45.63 16.55
CA LEU A 732 11.31 46.96 16.02
C LEU A 732 10.05 47.81 15.76
N VAL A 733 8.98 47.20 15.24
CA VAL A 733 7.68 47.87 15.03
C VAL A 733 7.03 48.25 16.36
N VAL A 734 7.04 47.34 17.35
CA VAL A 734 6.55 47.62 18.71
C VAL A 734 7.37 48.71 19.39
N ARG A 735 8.71 48.69 19.28
CA ARG A 735 9.57 49.77 19.78
C ARG A 735 9.32 51.12 19.10
N ARG A 736 9.05 51.17 17.79
CA ARG A 736 8.72 52.45 17.13
C ARG A 736 7.40 53.05 17.66
N ARG A 737 6.41 52.21 17.97
CA ARG A 737 5.11 52.65 18.52
C ARG A 737 5.17 53.14 19.98
N SER A 738 6.23 52.86 20.74
CA SER A 738 6.35 53.30 22.14
C SER A 738 6.93 54.72 22.34
N SER A 739 7.27 55.43 21.26
CA SER A 739 7.81 56.81 21.34
C SER A 739 6.72 57.85 21.69
N THR A 740 6.46 58.02 22.99
CA THR A 740 5.51 59.01 23.50
C THR A 740 5.97 60.45 23.17
N PRO A 741 5.11 61.35 22.66
CA PRO A 741 5.52 62.72 22.33
C PRO A 741 5.94 63.52 23.57
N ALA A 742 7.09 64.20 23.51
CA ALA A 742 7.58 65.02 24.62
C ALA A 742 6.61 66.17 24.98
N PRO A 743 6.44 66.50 26.28
CA PRO A 743 5.47 67.51 26.70
C PRO A 743 5.88 68.93 26.27
N LYS A 744 4.94 69.67 25.65
CA LYS A 744 5.17 71.04 25.16
C LYS A 744 5.52 72.01 26.31
N PRO A 745 6.52 72.90 26.13
CA PRO A 745 6.93 73.84 27.18
C PRO A 745 5.90 74.93 27.45
N LYS A 746 5.64 75.22 28.74
CA LYS A 746 4.76 76.32 29.18
C LYS A 746 5.35 77.68 28.79
N LYS A 747 4.63 78.48 27.98
CA LYS A 747 4.98 79.88 27.69
C LYS A 747 5.02 80.71 28.98
N LYS A 748 6.19 81.27 29.32
CA LYS A 748 6.31 82.32 30.35
C LYS A 748 5.92 83.68 29.76
N SER A 749 5.08 84.40 30.49
CA SER A 749 4.72 85.80 30.23
C SER A 749 5.91 86.73 30.47
N THR A 750 6.12 87.72 29.59
CA THR A 750 6.87 88.95 29.90
C THR A 750 6.12 90.19 29.38
N LYS A 751 5.71 91.01 30.36
CA LYS A 751 5.54 92.48 30.25
C LYS A 751 6.94 93.10 29.95
N LYS A 752 7.15 94.33 29.47
CA LYS A 752 6.30 95.51 29.18
C LYS A 752 7.18 96.52 28.41
N LYS A 753 6.68 97.15 27.35
CA LYS A 753 6.57 98.61 27.21
C LYS A 753 5.88 98.97 25.90
#